data_AF-A0A9F2WIK0-F1
#
_entry.id   AF-A0A9F2WIK0-F1
#
_cell.length_a   1.000
_cell.length_b   1.000
_cell.length_c   1.000
_cell.angle_alpha   90.00
_cell.angle_beta   90.00
_cell.angle_gamma   90.00
#
_symmetry.space_group_name_H-M   'P 1'
#
loop_
_entity.id
_entity.type
_entity.pdbx_description
1 polymer ?
#
loop_
_entity_poly.entity_id
_entity_poly.type
_entity_poly.pdbx_seq_one_letter_code
_entity_poly.pdbx_strand_id
1 'polypeptide(L)'
;MKRGGLDNPAFQTSNPDLVDPQLASATPSVLPSPSLVGPDEELCGIGRCAPRALQVCNNVKGYLVFYSLLSVFQGIIVNGLINVSISTIEKRYDLNSSLTGIISAGYDISFSVLCLFISFYGERGHKPRWLALSSFLIALGAFVFSMPHFTSGKYIYGEKVEDICPVPPSGGYNMTCRPGSKSKLSNYFYVFLLGQLLLGAGGTPLYTLGTTFIDDSVPKHKASVYIGIGYAMSLLGPAIGYVLGGQLLNVYVDFNHNISVDITPEDPRWVGAWWIAFVICSFSTCLLVAPFSFFPKHLPGTSKIQAEKISEAHHDGKQTCEYTGKSIKDFFMILWMLLRNPVLMCLVTAAALEALVATGFATFLPKFIENQFGYTSSYSATLGGLVLIPGAAIGQIISGTLVSKLQMNCKTIIKFIIATCSVALLLNMVFAIAKCGNEPFAGVSETYNGTGTLSNLTAPCNAHCRCLRSDFLPICGADEVQYFSPCYAGCTTFVLQKHEAKHYSNCSCVGHPVVEIENTFHGATSGKCKSKCTVLPWFLSFFFFAVVFTFMAVTPTTVAILRCVPENHRSFALGVHMLFLRILGTIPGPILFGISIDHTCTLWSIDKCGHKGACWTYNNSKMAYMLFGISACSKAVSLLFTIIACMLYKPPPDLIAASKMKDQTSISIHL
;
A
#
# COMPACT_ATOMS: atom_id res chain seq x y z
N MET A 1 -54.05 -48.23 -60.59
CA MET A 1 -52.72 -47.67 -60.90
C MET A 1 -51.92 -47.54 -59.61
N LYS A 2 -50.60 -47.79 -59.71
CA LYS A 2 -49.60 -47.86 -58.64
C LYS A 2 -49.50 -46.59 -57.78
N ARG A 3 -49.06 -46.80 -56.51
CA ARG A 3 -48.11 -46.03 -55.66
C ARG A 3 -48.33 -44.51 -55.52
N GLY A 4 -48.30 -43.87 -54.36
CA GLY A 4 -47.57 -44.15 -53.12
C GLY A 4 -46.73 -42.92 -52.74
N GLY A 5 -46.68 -42.59 -51.44
CA GLY A 5 -45.82 -41.56 -50.84
C GLY A 5 -46.46 -40.17 -50.71
N LEU A 6 -46.20 -39.34 -49.70
CA LEU A 6 -45.64 -39.41 -48.34
C LEU A 6 -45.66 -37.94 -47.84
N ASP A 7 -45.96 -37.73 -46.56
CA ASP A 7 -45.52 -36.66 -45.65
C ASP A 7 -45.92 -35.17 -45.81
N ASN A 8 -46.83 -34.79 -44.90
CA ASN A 8 -46.83 -33.66 -43.95
C ASN A 8 -45.86 -32.48 -44.16
N PRO A 9 -46.35 -31.23 -44.04
CA PRO A 9 -45.96 -30.46 -42.85
C PRO A 9 -47.04 -29.49 -42.29
N ALA A 10 -47.02 -29.33 -40.97
CA ALA A 10 -47.20 -28.11 -40.17
C ALA A 10 -48.40 -27.14 -40.37
N PHE A 11 -48.78 -26.54 -39.22
CA PHE A 11 -49.65 -25.38 -38.99
C PHE A 11 -51.18 -25.57 -39.03
N GLN A 12 -51.79 -25.42 -37.85
CA GLN A 12 -53.15 -24.88 -37.73
C GLN A 12 -53.22 -23.85 -36.59
N THR A 13 -53.45 -22.61 -37.00
CA THR A 13 -54.02 -21.50 -36.23
C THR A 13 -55.55 -21.57 -36.36
N SER A 14 -56.28 -21.31 -35.29
CA SER A 14 -57.62 -20.69 -35.38
C SER A 14 -58.11 -20.19 -34.01
N ASN A 15 -58.41 -18.89 -33.99
CA ASN A 15 -59.43 -18.20 -33.20
C ASN A 15 -60.40 -17.61 -34.26
N PRO A 16 -61.58 -16.99 -33.98
CA PRO A 16 -62.30 -16.77 -32.72
C PRO A 16 -63.85 -16.95 -32.86
N ASP A 17 -64.59 -16.42 -31.89
CA ASP A 17 -65.98 -15.91 -31.94
C ASP A 17 -67.13 -16.78 -31.37
N LEU A 18 -67.63 -16.38 -30.19
CA LEU A 18 -69.00 -15.90 -30.00
C LEU A 18 -69.20 -15.26 -28.61
N VAL A 19 -69.73 -14.05 -28.63
CA VAL A 19 -70.05 -13.13 -27.52
C VAL A 19 -71.56 -12.95 -27.47
N ASP A 20 -72.20 -12.91 -26.29
CA ASP A 20 -73.09 -11.81 -25.82
C ASP A 20 -73.73 -12.08 -24.40
N PRO A 21 -74.31 -11.08 -23.69
CA PRO A 21 -73.88 -10.72 -22.32
C PRO A 21 -75.03 -10.46 -21.29
N GLN A 22 -74.66 -9.86 -20.15
CA GLN A 22 -75.46 -9.30 -19.01
C GLN A 22 -75.73 -10.30 -17.86
N LEU A 23 -75.47 -10.03 -16.56
CA LEU A 23 -75.72 -8.82 -15.77
C LEU A 23 -74.89 -8.79 -14.44
N ALA A 24 -74.31 -7.62 -14.14
CA ALA A 24 -74.01 -6.96 -12.84
C ALA A 24 -73.25 -7.65 -11.66
N SER A 25 -72.08 -7.04 -11.39
CA SER A 25 -71.52 -6.59 -10.09
C SER A 25 -71.24 -7.58 -8.95
N ALA A 26 -69.96 -7.95 -8.80
CA ALA A 26 -69.27 -7.98 -7.51
C ALA A 26 -67.75 -7.94 -7.74
N THR A 27 -67.09 -6.92 -7.20
CA THR A 27 -65.63 -6.74 -7.21
C THR A 27 -64.94 -7.80 -6.35
N PRO A 28 -63.85 -8.44 -6.79
CA PRO A 28 -62.89 -9.04 -5.87
C PRO A 28 -61.52 -8.38 -5.97
N SER A 29 -61.03 -8.05 -4.77
CA SER A 29 -59.67 -7.73 -4.38
C SER A 29 -58.57 -8.45 -5.17
N VAL A 30 -57.65 -7.66 -5.72
CA VAL A 30 -56.37 -8.09 -6.27
C VAL A 30 -55.49 -8.61 -5.13
N LEU A 31 -55.26 -9.92 -5.09
CA LEU A 31 -54.10 -10.51 -4.40
C LEU A 31 -52.92 -10.52 -5.39
N PRO A 32 -51.73 -10.01 -5.05
CA PRO A 32 -50.57 -10.12 -5.92
C PRO A 32 -50.08 -11.56 -5.97
N SER A 33 -49.86 -12.03 -7.19
CA SER A 33 -49.18 -13.28 -7.52
C SER A 33 -47.85 -13.42 -6.77
N PRO A 34 -47.54 -14.59 -6.18
CA PRO A 34 -46.18 -14.89 -5.74
C PRO A 34 -45.34 -15.13 -6.99
N SER A 35 -44.39 -14.23 -7.23
CA SER A 35 -43.35 -14.41 -8.25
C SER A 35 -42.63 -15.74 -8.02
N LEU A 36 -42.62 -16.57 -9.08
CA LEU A 36 -41.77 -17.75 -9.19
C LEU A 36 -40.30 -17.34 -9.01
N VAL A 37 -39.77 -17.58 -7.82
CA VAL A 37 -38.32 -17.63 -7.55
C VAL A 37 -37.91 -19.09 -7.73
N GLY A 38 -36.91 -19.36 -8.58
CA GLY A 38 -36.39 -20.71 -8.78
C GLY A 38 -35.81 -21.29 -7.47
N PRO A 39 -35.75 -22.63 -7.33
CA PRO A 39 -35.39 -23.30 -6.08
C PRO A 39 -33.95 -23.08 -5.56
N ASP A 40 -33.08 -22.37 -6.29
CA ASP A 40 -31.63 -22.28 -6.00
C ASP A 40 -31.12 -20.85 -5.67
N GLU A 41 -32.00 -19.86 -5.49
CA GLU A 41 -31.56 -18.47 -5.24
C GLU A 41 -31.56 -18.13 -3.73
N GLU A 42 -30.39 -18.20 -3.09
CA GLU A 42 -30.21 -17.74 -1.71
C GLU A 42 -30.45 -16.21 -1.60
N LEU A 43 -31.43 -15.83 -0.81
CA LEU A 43 -31.74 -14.43 -0.48
C LEU A 43 -30.68 -13.83 0.44
N CYS A 44 -30.36 -12.54 0.25
CA CYS A 44 -29.51 -11.78 1.17
C CYS A 44 -30.22 -11.60 2.53
N GLY A 45 -29.76 -12.28 3.59
CA GLY A 45 -30.43 -12.30 4.88
C GLY A 45 -29.78 -13.19 5.94
N ILE A 46 -30.19 -13.00 7.20
CA ILE A 46 -29.84 -13.89 8.32
C ILE A 46 -31.13 -14.49 8.87
N GLY A 47 -31.26 -15.81 8.77
CA GLY A 47 -32.47 -16.51 9.21
C GLY A 47 -33.72 -16.02 8.46
N ARG A 48 -34.69 -15.46 9.19
CA ARG A 48 -35.94 -14.92 8.62
C ARG A 48 -35.85 -13.45 8.20
N CYS A 49 -34.76 -12.75 8.52
CA CYS A 49 -34.58 -11.34 8.19
C CYS A 49 -33.90 -11.18 6.82
N ALA A 50 -34.67 -10.85 5.79
CA ALA A 50 -34.20 -10.57 4.43
C ALA A 50 -34.70 -9.19 3.95
N PRO A 51 -33.97 -8.09 4.24
CA PRO A 51 -34.40 -6.73 3.92
C PRO A 51 -34.42 -6.48 2.40
N ARG A 52 -35.51 -5.92 1.87
CA ARG A 52 -35.65 -5.62 0.42
C ARG A 52 -34.57 -4.67 -0.12
N ALA A 53 -34.13 -3.69 0.68
CA ALA A 53 -33.09 -2.75 0.28
C ALA A 53 -31.73 -3.43 0.02
N LEU A 54 -31.40 -4.47 0.78
CA LEU A 54 -30.14 -5.22 0.65
C LEU A 54 -30.17 -6.25 -0.49
N GLN A 55 -31.36 -6.64 -0.97
CA GLN A 55 -31.49 -7.52 -2.15
C GLN A 55 -31.00 -6.85 -3.44
N VAL A 56 -31.06 -5.52 -3.53
CA VAL A 56 -30.52 -4.77 -4.68
C VAL A 56 -29.02 -4.98 -4.84
N CYS A 57 -28.33 -5.20 -3.70
CA CYS A 57 -26.90 -5.48 -3.67
C CYS A 57 -26.56 -6.98 -3.77
N ASN A 58 -27.55 -7.89 -3.90
CA ASN A 58 -27.34 -9.34 -4.01
C ASN A 58 -26.80 -9.76 -5.39
N ASN A 59 -25.65 -9.21 -5.76
CA ASN A 59 -24.91 -9.52 -6.97
C ASN A 59 -23.43 -9.19 -6.76
N VAL A 60 -22.58 -9.63 -7.69
CA VAL A 60 -21.13 -9.43 -7.59
C VAL A 60 -20.74 -7.96 -7.54
N LYS A 61 -21.45 -7.07 -8.25
CA LYS A 61 -21.15 -5.63 -8.25
C LYS A 61 -21.40 -5.03 -6.86
N GLY A 62 -22.50 -5.40 -6.22
CA GLY A 62 -22.82 -5.01 -4.85
C GLY A 62 -21.75 -5.50 -3.87
N TYR A 63 -21.35 -6.77 -3.96
CA TYR A 63 -20.26 -7.31 -3.16
C TYR A 63 -18.94 -6.55 -3.38
N LEU A 64 -18.59 -6.25 -4.64
CA LEU A 64 -17.38 -5.51 -4.99
C LEU A 64 -17.35 -4.12 -4.34
N VAL A 65 -18.49 -3.42 -4.26
CA VAL A 65 -18.58 -2.10 -3.60
C VAL A 65 -18.20 -2.21 -2.12
N PHE A 66 -18.82 -3.14 -1.38
CA PHE A 66 -18.53 -3.31 0.05
C PHE A 66 -17.11 -3.84 0.29
N TYR A 67 -16.64 -4.77 -0.55
CA TYR A 67 -15.26 -5.25 -0.55
C TYR A 67 -14.24 -4.11 -0.76
N SER A 68 -14.52 -3.24 -1.73
CA SER A 68 -13.67 -2.08 -2.04
C SER A 68 -13.67 -1.06 -0.90
N LEU A 69 -14.84 -0.77 -0.32
CA LEU A 69 -14.95 0.12 0.85
C LEU A 69 -14.15 -0.42 2.04
N LEU A 70 -14.28 -1.72 2.34
CA LEU A 70 -13.51 -2.36 3.41
C LEU A 70 -11.99 -2.29 3.13
N SER A 71 -11.59 -2.49 1.88
CA SER A 71 -10.18 -2.38 1.45
C SER A 71 -9.64 -0.96 1.58
N VAL A 72 -10.44 0.05 1.22
CA VAL A 72 -10.09 1.46 1.40
C VAL A 72 -9.91 1.79 2.88
N PHE A 73 -10.87 1.44 3.74
CA PHE A 73 -10.75 1.73 5.18
C PHE A 73 -9.57 1.00 5.82
N GLN A 74 -9.35 -0.28 5.48
CA GLN A 74 -8.18 -1.02 5.93
C GLN A 74 -6.89 -0.31 5.52
N GLY A 75 -6.80 0.14 4.27
CA GLY A 75 -5.65 0.89 3.75
C GLY A 75 -5.46 2.26 4.42
N ILE A 76 -6.55 3.01 4.65
CA ILE A 76 -6.54 4.29 5.38
C ILE A 76 -5.92 4.09 6.76
N ILE A 77 -6.41 3.10 7.52
CA ILE A 77 -6.02 2.89 8.92
C ILE A 77 -4.58 2.39 9.00
N VAL A 78 -4.28 1.27 8.32
CA VAL A 78 -3.02 0.53 8.51
C VAL A 78 -1.85 1.19 7.80
N ASN A 79 -2.04 1.59 6.54
CA ASN A 79 -0.94 2.06 5.69
C ASN A 79 -0.86 3.59 5.61
N GLY A 80 -1.92 4.31 6.02
CA GLY A 80 -1.96 5.78 6.05
C GLY A 80 -1.84 6.35 7.47
N LEU A 81 -2.92 6.26 8.25
CA LEU A 81 -3.07 6.91 9.56
C LEU A 81 -2.02 6.44 10.58
N ILE A 82 -1.74 5.13 10.65
CA ILE A 82 -0.68 4.62 11.54
C ILE A 82 0.66 5.25 11.18
N ASN A 83 1.06 5.14 9.90
CA ASN A 83 2.37 5.58 9.43
C ASN A 83 2.58 7.09 9.62
N VAL A 84 1.57 7.92 9.31
CA VAL A 84 1.66 9.37 9.49
C VAL A 84 1.67 9.77 10.97
N SER A 85 1.10 8.96 11.87
CA SER A 85 1.00 9.27 13.30
C SER A 85 2.20 8.81 14.13
N ILE A 86 3.13 8.02 13.58
CA ILE A 86 4.25 7.41 14.33
C ILE A 86 5.04 8.46 15.12
N SER A 87 5.53 9.51 14.46
CA SER A 87 6.35 10.55 15.11
C SER A 87 5.61 11.26 16.24
N THR A 88 4.30 11.47 16.07
CA THR A 88 3.44 12.10 17.08
C THR A 88 3.24 11.18 18.28
N ILE A 89 3.12 9.87 18.05
CA ILE A 89 3.00 8.85 19.09
C ILE A 89 4.31 8.67 19.85
N GLU A 90 5.45 8.59 19.15
CA GLU A 90 6.80 8.53 19.75
C GLU A 90 6.98 9.67 20.76
N LYS A 91 6.65 10.87 20.31
CA LYS A 91 6.77 12.09 21.10
C LYS A 91 5.80 12.17 22.28
N ARG A 92 4.53 11.80 22.09
CA ARG A 92 3.53 11.88 23.17
C ARG A 92 3.77 10.82 24.25
N TYR A 93 4.13 9.59 23.87
CA TYR A 93 4.21 8.44 24.78
C TYR A 93 5.63 8.09 25.21
N ASP A 94 6.63 8.88 24.80
CA ASP A 94 8.05 8.64 25.08
C ASP A 94 8.47 7.23 24.63
N LEU A 95 8.05 6.86 23.42
CA LEU A 95 8.40 5.60 22.78
C LEU A 95 9.62 5.82 21.90
N ASN A 96 10.60 4.91 22.02
CA ASN A 96 11.72 4.89 21.09
C ASN A 96 11.28 4.32 19.72
N SER A 97 12.05 4.64 18.69
CA SER A 97 11.74 4.19 17.32
C SER A 97 11.77 2.67 17.14
N SER A 98 12.46 1.94 18.02
CA SER A 98 12.44 0.47 18.01
C SER A 98 11.07 -0.08 18.44
N LEU A 99 10.47 0.48 19.49
CA LEU A 99 9.16 0.07 19.98
C LEU A 99 8.05 0.44 18.98
N THR A 100 8.10 1.64 18.40
CA THR A 100 7.14 2.02 17.35
C THR A 100 7.35 1.24 16.06
N GLY A 101 8.59 0.84 15.75
CA GLY A 101 8.89 -0.14 14.71
C GLY A 101 8.20 -1.49 14.96
N ILE A 102 8.22 -2.00 16.19
CA ILE A 102 7.50 -3.23 16.56
C ILE A 102 5.98 -3.03 16.46
N ILE A 103 5.44 -1.88 16.86
CA ILE A 103 4.02 -1.54 16.67
C ILE A 103 3.66 -1.61 15.18
N SER A 104 4.42 -0.94 14.31
CA SER A 104 4.18 -0.96 12.86
C SER A 104 4.24 -2.37 12.27
N ALA A 105 5.17 -3.21 12.74
CA ALA A 105 5.28 -4.60 12.30
C ALA A 105 4.17 -5.52 12.85
N GLY A 106 3.44 -5.11 13.90
CA GLY A 106 2.39 -5.92 14.54
C GLY A 106 1.31 -6.40 13.58
N TYR A 107 0.91 -5.57 12.62
CA TYR A 107 -0.05 -5.95 11.56
C TYR A 107 0.47 -7.14 10.74
N ASP A 108 1.71 -7.08 10.27
CA ASP A 108 2.34 -8.14 9.47
C ASP A 108 2.57 -9.41 10.27
N ILE A 109 2.95 -9.29 11.55
CA ILE A 109 3.13 -10.43 12.46
C ILE A 109 1.80 -11.18 12.61
N SER A 110 0.72 -10.50 13.01
CA SER A 110 -0.57 -11.15 13.20
C SER A 110 -1.12 -11.72 11.89
N PHE A 111 -0.99 -10.99 10.79
CA PHE A 111 -1.42 -11.49 9.50
C PHE A 111 -0.66 -12.78 9.14
N SER A 112 0.66 -12.80 9.26
CA SER A 112 1.49 -13.95 8.89
C SER A 112 1.16 -15.20 9.72
N VAL A 113 0.94 -15.04 11.02
CA VAL A 113 0.58 -16.14 11.93
C VAL A 113 -0.79 -16.72 11.59
N LEU A 114 -1.78 -15.87 11.28
CA LEU A 114 -3.17 -16.31 11.11
C LEU A 114 -3.56 -16.63 9.66
N CYS A 115 -2.77 -16.18 8.67
CA CYS A 115 -3.10 -16.27 7.24
C CYS A 115 -3.44 -17.69 6.79
N LEU A 116 -2.59 -18.66 7.10
CA LEU A 116 -2.79 -20.05 6.69
C LEU A 116 -4.04 -20.66 7.33
N PHE A 117 -4.24 -20.42 8.64
CA PHE A 117 -5.39 -20.95 9.37
C PHE A 117 -6.71 -20.38 8.86
N ILE A 118 -6.81 -19.05 8.78
CA ILE A 118 -8.01 -18.36 8.30
C ILE A 118 -8.32 -18.75 6.86
N SER A 119 -7.31 -18.85 6.00
CA SER A 119 -7.53 -19.22 4.59
C SER A 119 -7.99 -20.66 4.43
N PHE A 120 -7.48 -21.60 5.25
CA PHE A 120 -7.87 -23.01 5.19
C PHE A 120 -9.29 -23.25 5.72
N TYR A 121 -9.60 -22.74 6.91
CA TYR A 121 -10.92 -22.94 7.52
C TYR A 121 -11.98 -22.05 6.86
N GLY A 122 -11.60 -20.84 6.43
CA GLY A 122 -12.47 -19.89 5.76
C GLY A 122 -12.92 -20.34 4.37
N GLU A 123 -12.08 -21.09 3.63
CA GLU A 123 -12.43 -21.62 2.31
C GLU A 123 -13.73 -22.43 2.32
N ARG A 124 -13.93 -23.22 3.38
CA ARG A 124 -15.07 -24.13 3.54
C ARG A 124 -16.25 -23.49 4.29
N GLY A 125 -15.98 -22.36 4.93
CA GLY A 125 -16.96 -21.61 5.70
C GLY A 125 -17.82 -20.71 4.81
N HIS A 126 -18.54 -19.82 5.48
CA HIS A 126 -19.34 -18.79 4.81
C HIS A 126 -18.46 -17.55 4.58
N LYS A 127 -17.81 -17.44 3.41
CA LYS A 127 -16.78 -16.42 3.13
C LYS A 127 -17.23 -14.98 3.48
N PRO A 128 -18.45 -14.52 3.13
CA PRO A 128 -18.93 -13.19 3.55
C PRO A 128 -19.00 -12.98 5.07
N ARG A 129 -19.32 -14.00 5.87
CA ARG A 129 -19.34 -13.87 7.34
C ARG A 129 -17.93 -13.77 7.94
N TRP A 130 -16.94 -14.38 7.32
CA TRP A 130 -15.53 -14.14 7.67
C TRP A 130 -15.11 -12.70 7.33
N LEU A 131 -15.66 -12.10 6.27
CA LEU A 131 -15.48 -10.69 5.93
C LEU A 131 -16.20 -9.76 6.91
N ALA A 132 -17.35 -10.16 7.45
CA ALA A 132 -18.00 -9.43 8.55
C ALA A 132 -17.13 -9.44 9.82
N LEU A 133 -16.56 -10.61 10.18
CA LEU A 133 -15.60 -10.71 11.30
C LEU A 133 -14.34 -9.86 11.04
N SER A 134 -13.84 -9.86 9.81
CA SER A 134 -12.73 -9.00 9.37
C SER A 134 -13.03 -7.52 9.60
N SER A 135 -14.18 -7.04 9.12
CA SER A 135 -14.65 -5.67 9.31
C SER A 135 -14.78 -5.31 10.79
N PHE A 136 -15.33 -6.20 11.61
CA PHE A 136 -15.42 -5.99 13.06
C PHE A 136 -14.05 -5.89 13.73
N LEU A 137 -13.11 -6.80 13.41
CA LEU A 137 -11.76 -6.79 13.98
C LEU A 137 -10.96 -5.56 13.55
N ILE A 138 -11.12 -5.08 12.31
CA ILE A 138 -10.48 -3.85 11.84
C ILE A 138 -11.04 -2.64 12.60
N ALA A 139 -12.36 -2.55 12.79
CA ALA A 139 -12.98 -1.49 13.58
C ALA A 139 -12.49 -1.51 15.04
N LEU A 140 -12.52 -2.69 15.68
CA LEU A 140 -12.06 -2.87 17.05
C LEU A 140 -10.57 -2.50 17.18
N GLY A 141 -9.72 -2.95 16.25
CA GLY A 141 -8.30 -2.64 16.25
C GLY A 141 -8.02 -1.14 16.13
N ALA A 142 -8.74 -0.44 15.24
CA ALA A 142 -8.63 1.02 15.09
C ALA A 142 -9.09 1.77 16.36
N PHE A 143 -10.18 1.32 16.99
CA PHE A 143 -10.65 1.87 18.25
C PHE A 143 -9.63 1.67 19.37
N VAL A 144 -9.13 0.44 19.54
CA VAL A 144 -8.08 0.11 20.53
C VAL A 144 -6.82 0.95 20.28
N PHE A 145 -6.44 1.18 19.02
CA PHE A 145 -5.29 2.02 18.68
C PHE A 145 -5.50 3.49 19.10
N SER A 146 -6.73 4.00 19.10
CA SER A 146 -7.08 5.36 19.54
C SER A 146 -7.22 5.52 21.07
N MET A 147 -7.46 4.43 21.80
CA MET A 147 -7.69 4.42 23.26
C MET A 147 -6.63 5.15 24.12
N PRO A 148 -5.32 5.07 23.80
CA PRO A 148 -4.30 5.75 24.59
C PRO A 148 -4.55 7.26 24.74
N HIS A 149 -5.11 7.93 23.74
CA HIS A 149 -5.42 9.36 23.85
C HIS A 149 -6.42 9.65 24.98
N PHE A 150 -7.50 8.87 25.07
CA PHE A 150 -8.54 9.07 26.07
C PHE A 150 -8.14 8.67 27.50
N THR A 151 -7.05 7.92 27.66
CA THR A 151 -6.64 7.37 28.97
C THR A 151 -5.33 7.97 29.49
N SER A 152 -4.54 8.65 28.65
CA SER A 152 -3.20 9.18 29.00
C SER A 152 -3.19 10.53 29.72
N GLY A 153 -4.33 11.21 29.86
CA GLY A 153 -4.39 12.58 30.41
C GLY A 153 -3.94 13.65 29.40
N LYS A 154 -3.79 14.90 29.88
CA LYS A 154 -3.46 16.06 29.03
C LYS A 154 -1.98 16.09 28.64
N TYR A 155 -1.68 16.56 27.44
CA TYR A 155 -0.31 16.72 26.97
C TYR A 155 0.34 17.99 27.55
N ILE A 156 1.59 17.87 28.03
CA ILE A 156 2.38 18.98 28.60
C ILE A 156 3.71 19.03 27.85
N TYR A 157 4.11 20.22 27.38
CA TYR A 157 5.34 20.44 26.61
C TYR A 157 6.36 21.31 27.38
N GLY A 158 7.66 21.09 27.14
CA GLY A 158 8.77 21.82 27.78
C GLY A 158 9.12 23.17 27.13
N GLU A 159 10.21 23.83 27.53
CA GLU A 159 10.67 25.15 27.03
C GLU A 159 11.27 25.11 25.61
N LYS A 160 11.37 26.29 24.95
CA LYS A 160 11.86 26.46 23.57
C LYS A 160 13.38 26.67 23.57
N VAL A 161 14.10 25.98 22.69
CA VAL A 161 15.54 26.19 22.45
C VAL A 161 15.72 27.11 21.23
N GLU A 162 16.68 28.04 21.28
CA GLU A 162 16.99 28.96 20.17
C GLU A 162 18.10 28.39 19.25
N ASP A 163 17.96 28.59 17.92
CA ASP A 163 18.75 27.91 16.88
C ASP A 163 19.90 28.76 16.26
N ILE A 164 20.19 29.95 16.80
CA ILE A 164 21.17 30.92 16.25
C ILE A 164 22.52 30.87 16.97
N CYS A 165 23.59 31.41 16.34
CA CYS A 165 24.88 31.56 17.02
C CYS A 165 24.72 32.54 18.20
N PRO A 166 24.86 32.09 19.46
CA PRO A 166 24.68 32.99 20.59
C PRO A 166 25.84 33.99 20.62
N VAL A 167 25.50 35.28 20.63
CA VAL A 167 26.42 36.32 21.12
C VAL A 167 26.58 36.04 22.61
N PRO A 168 27.79 35.86 23.18
CA PRO A 168 27.93 35.24 24.50
C PRO A 168 27.26 36.08 25.61
N PRO A 169 26.40 35.48 26.45
CA PRO A 169 26.50 35.68 27.87
C PRO A 169 26.96 34.39 28.54
N SER A 170 27.79 34.56 29.56
CA SER A 170 28.46 33.57 30.41
C SER A 170 27.54 32.46 30.96
N GLY A 171 27.17 31.48 30.14
CA GLY A 171 26.32 30.37 30.55
C GLY A 171 26.55 29.14 29.69
N GLY A 172 27.46 28.26 30.10
CA GLY A 172 27.64 26.96 29.46
C GLY A 172 26.47 26.03 29.83
N TYR A 173 25.68 25.63 28.84
CA TYR A 173 24.67 24.58 29.02
C TYR A 173 25.38 23.21 29.14
N ASN A 174 25.80 22.87 30.36
CA ASN A 174 26.28 21.52 30.67
C ASN A 174 25.08 20.58 30.79
N MET A 175 24.60 20.07 29.66
CA MET A 175 23.52 19.09 29.62
C MET A 175 24.11 17.69 29.86
N THR A 176 23.96 17.18 31.08
CA THR A 176 24.39 15.81 31.44
C THR A 176 23.43 14.76 30.84
N CYS A 177 23.95 13.79 30.09
CA CYS A 177 23.19 12.60 29.68
C CYS A 177 22.81 11.77 30.92
N ARG A 178 21.53 11.81 31.34
CA ARG A 178 21.00 10.92 32.39
C ARG A 178 20.34 9.69 31.74
N PRO A 179 20.72 8.45 32.10
CA PRO A 179 19.97 7.27 31.68
C PRO A 179 18.63 7.18 32.44
N GLY A 180 17.54 7.46 31.72
CA GLY A 180 16.25 6.75 31.78
C GLY A 180 15.53 6.59 33.13
N SER A 181 14.69 7.56 33.50
CA SER A 181 13.42 7.27 34.17
C SER A 181 12.40 6.96 33.08
N LYS A 182 12.09 5.67 32.81
CA LYS A 182 11.05 5.32 31.84
C LYS A 182 9.72 5.93 32.29
N SER A 183 9.15 6.82 31.48
CA SER A 183 7.81 7.35 31.72
C SER A 183 6.81 6.20 31.84
N LYS A 184 5.90 6.24 32.83
CA LYS A 184 4.79 5.28 32.95
C LYS A 184 3.93 5.24 31.68
N LEU A 185 3.97 6.32 30.90
CA LEU A 185 3.25 6.48 29.64
C LEU A 185 3.80 5.58 28.51
N SER A 186 5.04 5.11 28.61
CA SER A 186 5.65 4.16 27.67
C SER A 186 4.92 2.80 27.66
N ASN A 187 4.21 2.45 28.75
CA ASN A 187 3.42 1.22 28.83
C ASN A 187 2.25 1.16 27.83
N TYR A 188 1.81 2.30 27.28
CA TYR A 188 0.79 2.31 26.21
C TYR A 188 1.25 1.62 24.92
N PHE A 189 2.55 1.34 24.78
CA PHE A 189 3.09 0.45 23.75
C PHE A 189 2.26 -0.83 23.57
N TYR A 190 1.87 -1.50 24.67
CA TYR A 190 1.12 -2.76 24.59
C TYR A 190 -0.28 -2.58 24.01
N VAL A 191 -0.91 -1.42 24.23
CA VAL A 191 -2.24 -1.10 23.69
C VAL A 191 -2.15 -0.85 22.19
N PHE A 192 -1.14 -0.08 21.74
CA PHE A 192 -0.88 0.12 20.31
C PHE A 192 -0.55 -1.19 19.59
N LEU A 193 0.27 -2.04 20.21
CA LEU A 193 0.59 -3.36 19.68
C LEU A 193 -0.65 -4.24 19.56
N LEU A 194 -1.52 -4.27 20.58
CA LEU A 194 -2.77 -5.01 20.54
C LEU A 194 -3.69 -4.52 19.40
N GLY A 195 -3.80 -3.20 19.22
CA GLY A 195 -4.55 -2.62 18.10
C GLY A 195 -4.04 -3.10 16.74
N GLN A 196 -2.72 -3.13 16.55
CA GLN A 196 -2.07 -3.60 15.32
C GLN A 196 -2.27 -5.10 15.07
N LEU A 197 -2.21 -5.92 16.13
CA LEU A 197 -2.48 -7.35 16.03
C LEU A 197 -3.94 -7.60 15.60
N LEU A 198 -4.90 -6.88 16.18
CA LEU A 198 -6.32 -6.97 15.79
C LEU A 198 -6.54 -6.54 14.34
N LEU A 199 -5.92 -5.44 13.91
CA LEU A 199 -5.93 -4.98 12.52
C LEU A 199 -5.36 -6.04 11.57
N GLY A 200 -4.27 -6.72 11.97
CA GLY A 200 -3.64 -7.80 11.20
C GLY A 200 -4.55 -9.01 11.04
N ALA A 201 -5.17 -9.46 12.14
CA ALA A 201 -6.16 -10.54 12.13
C ALA A 201 -7.38 -10.20 11.24
N GLY A 202 -7.87 -8.96 11.32
CA GLY A 202 -8.95 -8.47 10.48
C GLY A 202 -8.56 -8.31 9.01
N GLY A 203 -7.32 -7.95 8.70
CA GLY A 203 -6.84 -7.82 7.31
C GLY A 203 -6.72 -9.15 6.57
N THR A 204 -6.58 -10.27 7.27
CA THR A 204 -6.34 -11.58 6.65
C THR A 204 -7.49 -12.09 5.76
N PRO A 205 -8.75 -12.20 6.23
CA PRO A 205 -9.86 -12.64 5.39
C PRO A 205 -10.07 -11.79 4.15
N LEU A 206 -9.78 -10.48 4.22
CA LEU A 206 -9.99 -9.53 3.14
C LEU A 206 -9.24 -9.94 1.87
N TYR A 207 -7.92 -10.10 1.96
CA TYR A 207 -7.08 -10.39 0.79
C TYR A 207 -7.07 -11.86 0.35
N THR A 208 -7.62 -12.76 1.18
CA THR A 208 -7.68 -14.20 0.91
C THR A 208 -9.09 -14.62 0.50
N LEU A 209 -10.00 -14.72 1.45
CA LEU A 209 -11.38 -15.14 1.26
C LEU A 209 -12.19 -14.14 0.44
N GLY A 210 -11.94 -12.84 0.60
CA GLY A 210 -12.63 -11.79 -0.13
C GLY A 210 -12.35 -11.86 -1.63
N THR A 211 -11.08 -12.04 -1.99
CA THR A 211 -10.62 -12.22 -3.37
C THR A 211 -11.16 -13.52 -3.98
N THR A 212 -11.13 -14.64 -3.26
CA THR A 212 -11.65 -15.91 -3.80
C THR A 212 -13.16 -15.90 -3.95
N PHE A 213 -13.89 -15.23 -3.07
CA PHE A 213 -15.34 -15.07 -3.23
C PHE A 213 -15.70 -14.33 -4.52
N ILE A 214 -14.93 -13.30 -4.89
CA ILE A 214 -15.08 -12.61 -6.17
C ILE A 214 -14.81 -13.58 -7.33
N ASP A 215 -13.68 -14.30 -7.29
CA ASP A 215 -13.31 -15.26 -8.34
C ASP A 215 -14.35 -16.36 -8.53
N ASP A 216 -14.89 -16.90 -7.44
CA ASP A 216 -15.89 -17.96 -7.46
C ASP A 216 -17.21 -17.49 -8.08
N SER A 217 -17.61 -16.24 -7.78
CA SER A 217 -18.91 -15.68 -8.14
C SER A 217 -19.00 -15.12 -9.57
N VAL A 218 -17.90 -15.09 -10.32
CA VAL A 218 -17.86 -14.54 -11.69
C VAL A 218 -17.32 -15.54 -12.71
N PRO A 219 -17.68 -15.38 -14.00
CA PRO A 219 -17.04 -16.12 -15.08
C PRO A 219 -15.52 -15.86 -15.09
N LYS A 220 -14.73 -16.88 -15.44
CA LYS A 220 -13.25 -16.82 -15.40
C LYS A 220 -12.64 -15.63 -16.13
N HIS A 221 -13.23 -15.26 -17.25
CA HIS A 221 -12.74 -14.14 -18.06
C HIS A 221 -13.06 -12.80 -17.39
N LYS A 222 -14.08 -12.68 -16.54
CA LYS A 222 -14.41 -11.42 -15.84
C LYS A 222 -13.71 -11.27 -14.49
N ALA A 223 -13.28 -12.37 -13.86
CA ALA A 223 -12.64 -12.37 -12.54
C ALA A 223 -11.49 -11.35 -12.40
N SER A 224 -10.62 -11.28 -13.41
CA SER A 224 -9.47 -10.37 -13.40
C SER A 224 -9.86 -8.89 -13.29
N VAL A 225 -11.00 -8.48 -13.85
CA VAL A 225 -11.46 -7.08 -13.76
C VAL A 225 -11.89 -6.75 -12.33
N TYR A 226 -12.71 -7.61 -11.72
CA TYR A 226 -13.22 -7.38 -10.36
C TYR A 226 -12.10 -7.42 -9.32
N ILE A 227 -11.16 -8.39 -9.45
CA ILE A 227 -9.97 -8.47 -8.59
C ILE A 227 -9.09 -7.23 -8.78
N GLY A 228 -8.86 -6.81 -10.04
CA GLY A 228 -8.05 -5.63 -10.37
C GLY A 228 -8.64 -4.33 -9.79
N ILE A 229 -9.96 -4.14 -9.88
CA ILE A 229 -10.65 -3.00 -9.25
C ILE A 229 -10.52 -3.07 -7.73
N GLY A 230 -10.78 -4.23 -7.13
CA GLY A 230 -10.70 -4.40 -5.68
C GLY A 230 -9.31 -4.08 -5.11
N TYR A 231 -8.25 -4.56 -5.75
CA TYR A 231 -6.88 -4.24 -5.35
C TYR A 231 -6.52 -2.77 -5.65
N ALA A 232 -7.00 -2.18 -6.75
CA ALA A 232 -6.76 -0.77 -7.03
C ALA A 232 -7.37 0.14 -5.95
N MET A 233 -8.55 -0.22 -5.44
CA MET A 233 -9.20 0.48 -4.34
C MET A 233 -8.42 0.36 -3.02
N SER A 234 -7.73 -0.76 -2.78
CA SER A 234 -6.86 -0.92 -1.61
C SER A 234 -5.66 0.05 -1.61
N LEU A 235 -5.19 0.47 -2.79
CA LEU A 235 -4.10 1.44 -2.96
C LEU A 235 -4.53 2.89 -2.73
N LEU A 236 -5.82 3.19 -2.94
CA LEU A 236 -6.37 4.51 -2.67
C LEU A 236 -6.46 4.81 -1.17
N GLY A 237 -6.69 3.78 -0.35
CA GLY A 237 -6.80 3.89 1.10
C GLY A 237 -5.62 4.61 1.78
N PRO A 238 -4.36 4.16 1.61
CA PRO A 238 -3.20 4.84 2.16
C PRO A 238 -3.12 6.32 1.78
N ALA A 239 -3.42 6.67 0.52
CA ALA A 239 -3.42 8.06 0.03
C ALA A 239 -4.36 8.95 0.86
N ILE A 240 -5.60 8.48 1.03
CA ILE A 240 -6.62 9.17 1.82
C ILE A 240 -6.15 9.27 3.28
N GLY A 241 -5.57 8.21 3.84
CA GLY A 241 -5.07 8.21 5.22
C GLY A 241 -3.93 9.19 5.46
N TYR A 242 -2.96 9.30 4.54
CA TYR A 242 -1.88 10.29 4.65
C TYR A 242 -2.39 11.72 4.55
N VAL A 243 -3.30 12.00 3.61
CA VAL A 243 -3.89 13.36 3.46
C VAL A 243 -4.74 13.71 4.67
N LEU A 244 -5.68 12.84 5.05
CA LEU A 244 -6.56 13.07 6.20
C LEU A 244 -5.77 13.19 7.50
N GLY A 245 -4.83 12.27 7.75
CA GLY A 245 -3.99 12.28 8.94
C GLY A 245 -3.07 13.50 8.98
N GLY A 246 -2.43 13.86 7.87
CA GLY A 246 -1.57 15.04 7.79
C GLY A 246 -2.31 16.35 8.10
N GLN A 247 -3.55 16.50 7.61
CA GLN A 247 -4.38 17.66 7.94
C GLN A 247 -4.76 17.70 9.42
N LEU A 248 -5.14 16.55 10.00
CA LEU A 248 -5.51 16.46 11.42
C LEU A 248 -4.31 16.66 12.36
N LEU A 249 -3.08 16.40 11.88
CA LEU A 249 -1.88 16.69 12.66
C LEU A 249 -1.61 18.20 12.82
N ASN A 250 -2.18 19.05 11.97
CA ASN A 250 -2.12 20.52 12.13
C ASN A 250 -3.10 21.06 13.18
N VAL A 251 -3.98 20.20 13.72
CA VAL A 251 -4.89 20.54 14.82
C VAL A 251 -4.28 20.08 16.14
N TYR A 252 -4.29 20.93 17.17
CA TYR A 252 -3.70 20.61 18.47
C TYR A 252 -4.40 19.39 19.11
N VAL A 253 -3.62 18.48 19.70
CA VAL A 253 -4.13 17.19 20.19
C VAL A 253 -5.27 17.30 21.21
N ASP A 254 -5.23 18.31 22.08
CA ASP A 254 -6.22 18.55 23.15
C ASP A 254 -7.04 19.84 22.87
N PHE A 255 -7.36 20.11 21.59
CA PHE A 255 -8.12 21.31 21.15
C PHE A 255 -9.49 21.48 21.82
N ASN A 256 -10.06 20.40 22.35
CA ASN A 256 -11.34 20.39 23.04
C ASN A 256 -11.27 20.90 24.48
N HIS A 257 -10.08 21.22 24.98
CA HIS A 257 -9.86 21.81 26.29
C HIS A 257 -9.43 23.26 26.06
N ASN A 258 -10.16 24.22 26.63
CA ASN A 258 -9.92 25.67 26.50
C ASN A 258 -8.54 26.08 27.07
N ILE A 259 -7.48 25.75 26.36
CA ILE A 259 -6.08 26.01 26.70
C ILE A 259 -5.57 27.02 25.66
N SER A 260 -5.00 28.14 26.12
CA SER A 260 -4.24 29.05 25.28
C SER A 260 -2.94 28.34 24.89
N VAL A 261 -2.83 27.95 23.61
CA VAL A 261 -1.67 27.25 23.06
C VAL A 261 -0.75 28.28 22.42
N ASP A 262 0.44 28.46 23.00
CA ASP A 262 1.47 29.41 22.51
C ASP A 262 2.43 28.79 21.48
N ILE A 263 2.10 27.59 20.98
CA ILE A 263 2.92 26.84 20.00
C ILE A 263 2.15 26.65 18.69
N THR A 264 2.88 26.62 17.58
CA THR A 264 2.33 26.39 16.24
C THR A 264 2.70 24.99 15.73
N PRO A 265 2.07 24.48 14.66
CA PRO A 265 2.40 23.17 14.07
C PRO A 265 3.87 23.00 13.66
N GLU A 266 4.58 24.11 13.43
CA GLU A 266 6.01 24.13 13.08
C GLU A 266 6.92 23.95 14.30
N ASP A 267 6.40 24.04 15.52
CA ASP A 267 7.18 23.88 16.74
C ASP A 267 7.53 22.39 16.97
N PRO A 268 8.80 22.04 17.23
CA PRO A 268 9.23 20.67 17.51
C PRO A 268 8.63 20.07 18.78
N ARG A 269 7.80 20.81 19.54
CA ARG A 269 7.00 20.35 20.70
C ARG A 269 5.51 20.12 20.38
N TRP A 270 5.06 20.45 19.17
CA TRP A 270 3.69 20.22 18.71
C TRP A 270 3.27 18.75 18.63
N VAL A 271 2.09 18.41 19.13
CA VAL A 271 1.46 17.08 19.00
C VAL A 271 0.08 17.29 18.38
N GLY A 272 -0.13 16.68 17.22
CA GLY A 272 -1.36 16.80 16.46
C GLY A 272 -2.48 15.85 16.91
N ALA A 273 -3.72 16.12 16.49
CA ALA A 273 -4.92 15.36 16.84
C ALA A 273 -5.07 14.03 16.06
N TRP A 274 -4.05 13.17 16.16
CA TRP A 274 -3.92 11.91 15.41
C TRP A 274 -5.09 10.93 15.62
N TRP A 275 -5.75 10.95 16.79
CA TRP A 275 -6.77 9.98 17.20
C TRP A 275 -8.12 10.13 16.47
N ILE A 276 -8.46 11.32 15.98
CA ILE A 276 -9.80 11.63 15.43
C ILE A 276 -10.14 10.73 14.24
N ALA A 277 -9.22 10.61 13.29
CA ALA A 277 -9.45 9.79 12.10
C ALA A 277 -9.60 8.31 12.44
N PHE A 278 -8.89 7.80 13.45
CA PHE A 278 -9.06 6.41 13.90
C PHE A 278 -10.48 6.14 14.41
N VAL A 279 -11.06 7.08 15.18
CA VAL A 279 -12.43 6.94 15.69
C VAL A 279 -13.46 6.97 14.54
N ILE A 280 -13.31 7.92 13.61
CA ILE A 280 -14.21 8.03 12.43
C ILE A 280 -14.12 6.77 11.55
N CYS A 281 -12.90 6.31 11.26
CA CYS A 281 -12.68 5.10 10.46
C CYS A 281 -13.14 3.83 11.19
N SER A 282 -13.00 3.77 12.52
CA SER A 282 -13.53 2.66 13.34
C SER A 282 -15.05 2.56 13.20
N PHE A 283 -15.77 3.66 13.41
CA PHE A 283 -17.23 3.69 13.27
C PHE A 283 -17.65 3.33 11.84
N SER A 284 -17.02 3.94 10.83
CA SER A 284 -17.33 3.69 9.42
C SER A 284 -17.09 2.24 9.01
N THR A 285 -16.00 1.63 9.50
CA THR A 285 -15.70 0.22 9.23
C THR A 285 -16.67 -0.70 9.95
N CYS A 286 -17.11 -0.35 11.17
CA CYS A 286 -18.10 -1.12 11.91
C CYS A 286 -19.46 -1.18 11.18
N LEU A 287 -19.85 -0.13 10.45
CA LEU A 287 -21.07 -0.13 9.63
C LEU A 287 -21.03 -1.18 8.51
N LEU A 288 -19.84 -1.61 8.07
CA LEU A 288 -19.68 -2.65 7.04
C LEU A 288 -19.94 -4.07 7.57
N VAL A 289 -20.00 -4.29 8.88
CA VAL A 289 -20.32 -5.61 9.46
C VAL A 289 -21.70 -6.08 9.01
N ALA A 290 -22.68 -5.18 9.00
CA ALA A 290 -24.05 -5.49 8.61
C ALA A 290 -24.17 -6.03 7.17
N PRO A 291 -23.74 -5.31 6.11
CA PRO A 291 -23.86 -5.81 4.74
C PRO A 291 -23.13 -7.14 4.52
N PHE A 292 -21.93 -7.33 5.06
CA PHE A 292 -21.21 -8.60 4.96
C PHE A 292 -21.90 -9.76 5.68
N SER A 293 -22.61 -9.49 6.78
CA SER A 293 -23.35 -10.52 7.51
C SER A 293 -24.59 -10.99 6.77
N PHE A 294 -25.18 -10.16 5.91
CA PHE A 294 -26.39 -10.47 5.14
C PHE A 294 -26.11 -11.16 3.80
N PHE A 295 -24.94 -10.97 3.18
CA PHE A 295 -24.63 -11.65 1.92
C PHE A 295 -24.80 -13.18 2.04
N PRO A 296 -25.38 -13.86 1.03
CA PRO A 296 -25.55 -15.31 1.04
C PRO A 296 -24.21 -16.06 0.92
N LYS A 297 -24.22 -17.38 1.13
CA LYS A 297 -22.99 -18.18 1.06
C LYS A 297 -22.47 -18.25 -0.36
N HIS A 298 -23.40 -18.32 -1.31
CA HIS A 298 -23.13 -18.27 -2.74
C HIS A 298 -24.05 -17.23 -3.38
N LEU A 299 -23.51 -16.37 -4.24
CA LEU A 299 -24.31 -15.40 -4.97
C LEU A 299 -25.22 -16.11 -6.00
N PRO A 300 -26.38 -15.53 -6.36
CA PRO A 300 -27.28 -16.11 -7.34
C PRO A 300 -26.55 -16.36 -8.68
N GLY A 301 -26.69 -17.57 -9.22
CA GLY A 301 -26.03 -18.00 -10.46
C GLY A 301 -24.61 -18.56 -10.29
N THR A 302 -24.01 -18.53 -9.09
CA THR A 302 -22.65 -19.04 -8.85
C THR A 302 -22.51 -20.53 -9.21
N SER A 303 -23.49 -21.37 -8.87
CA SER A 303 -23.43 -22.81 -9.15
C SER A 303 -23.40 -23.12 -10.65
N LYS A 304 -24.15 -22.37 -11.46
CA LYS A 304 -24.12 -22.49 -12.94
C LYS A 304 -22.76 -22.07 -13.49
N ILE A 305 -22.23 -20.94 -12.99
CA ILE A 305 -20.91 -20.45 -13.37
C ILE A 305 -19.82 -21.46 -13.03
N GLN A 306 -19.87 -22.08 -11.85
CA GLN A 306 -18.89 -23.09 -11.43
C GLN A 306 -18.96 -24.36 -12.30
N ALA A 307 -20.17 -24.82 -12.65
CA ALA A 307 -20.34 -25.97 -13.53
C ALA A 307 -19.74 -25.75 -14.94
N GLU A 308 -19.74 -24.52 -15.44
CA GLU A 308 -19.14 -24.15 -16.73
C GLU A 308 -17.61 -23.97 -16.67
N LYS A 309 -16.99 -23.92 -15.48
CA LYS A 309 -15.54 -23.68 -15.32
C LYS A 309 -14.72 -24.95 -15.55
N ILE A 310 -14.10 -25.07 -16.73
CA ILE A 310 -13.06 -26.08 -16.99
C ILE A 310 -11.82 -25.86 -16.08
N SER A 311 -11.37 -26.85 -15.31
CA SER A 311 -10.17 -26.65 -14.47
C SER A 311 -8.93 -26.31 -15.31
N GLU A 312 -8.13 -25.33 -14.88
CA GLU A 312 -6.80 -25.00 -15.43
C GLU A 312 -5.68 -25.40 -14.47
N ALA A 313 -6.01 -26.19 -13.44
CA ALA A 313 -5.06 -26.56 -12.40
C ALA A 313 -3.83 -27.27 -12.99
N HIS A 314 -2.66 -27.00 -12.43
CA HIS A 314 -1.42 -27.65 -12.84
C HIS A 314 -1.52 -29.16 -12.60
N HIS A 315 -1.33 -29.94 -13.66
CA HIS A 315 -1.43 -31.40 -13.61
C HIS A 315 -0.04 -32.06 -13.62
N ASP A 316 0.35 -32.66 -12.50
CA ASP A 316 1.64 -33.37 -12.33
C ASP A 316 1.54 -34.90 -12.57
N GLY A 317 0.44 -35.38 -13.15
CA GLY A 317 0.28 -36.81 -13.48
C GLY A 317 0.01 -37.73 -12.28
N LYS A 318 -0.09 -37.20 -11.06
CA LYS A 318 -0.47 -37.94 -9.86
C LYS A 318 -1.96 -37.78 -9.58
N GLN A 319 -2.63 -38.89 -9.30
CA GLN A 319 -4.05 -38.95 -8.98
C GLN A 319 -4.35 -38.08 -7.74
N THR A 320 -5.26 -37.12 -7.87
CA THR A 320 -5.76 -36.32 -6.76
C THR A 320 -6.50 -37.22 -5.78
N CYS A 321 -5.93 -37.45 -4.61
CA CYS A 321 -6.64 -38.10 -3.52
C CYS A 321 -7.78 -37.19 -3.04
N GLU A 322 -8.95 -37.79 -2.82
CA GLU A 322 -10.13 -37.10 -2.32
C GLU A 322 -9.96 -36.87 -0.82
N TYR A 323 -9.98 -35.61 -0.38
CA TYR A 323 -9.72 -35.25 1.03
C TYR A 323 -10.94 -34.60 1.66
N THR A 324 -11.31 -35.06 2.86
CA THR A 324 -12.48 -34.57 3.61
C THR A 324 -12.33 -33.13 4.13
N GLY A 325 -11.11 -32.63 4.29
CA GLY A 325 -10.82 -31.24 4.66
C GLY A 325 -11.25 -30.85 6.08
N LYS A 326 -11.48 -31.82 6.96
CA LYS A 326 -11.96 -31.61 8.35
C LYS A 326 -10.87 -31.83 9.40
N SER A 327 -9.76 -32.49 9.04
CA SER A 327 -8.69 -32.84 9.98
C SER A 327 -7.52 -31.87 9.91
N ILE A 328 -6.82 -31.67 11.04
CA ILE A 328 -5.54 -30.94 11.07
C ILE A 328 -4.47 -31.65 10.22
N LYS A 329 -4.60 -32.96 10.02
CA LYS A 329 -3.75 -33.72 9.09
C LYS A 329 -3.98 -33.25 7.64
N ASP A 330 -5.23 -32.96 7.28
CA ASP A 330 -5.59 -32.45 5.96
C ASP A 330 -4.96 -31.06 5.73
N PHE A 331 -4.89 -30.23 6.78
CA PHE A 331 -4.22 -28.93 6.73
C PHE A 331 -2.75 -29.07 6.32
N PHE A 332 -1.96 -29.87 7.04
CA PHE A 332 -0.53 -30.03 6.75
C PHE A 332 -0.28 -30.71 5.40
N MET A 333 -1.11 -31.67 5.02
CA MET A 333 -0.98 -32.37 3.75
C MET A 333 -1.29 -31.46 2.56
N ILE A 334 -2.37 -30.67 2.61
CA ILE A 334 -2.69 -29.72 1.53
C ILE A 334 -1.62 -28.62 1.50
N LEU A 335 -1.11 -28.17 2.65
CA LEU A 335 -0.02 -27.18 2.71
C LEU A 335 1.22 -27.73 1.99
N TRP A 336 1.59 -28.97 2.29
CA TRP A 336 2.71 -29.64 1.65
C TRP A 336 2.49 -29.82 0.14
N MET A 337 1.27 -30.15 -0.28
CA MET A 337 0.91 -30.24 -1.70
C MET A 337 1.09 -28.89 -2.42
N LEU A 338 0.65 -27.79 -1.80
CA LEU A 338 0.81 -26.44 -2.35
C LEU A 338 2.28 -26.03 -2.39
N LEU A 339 3.04 -26.25 -1.31
CA LEU A 339 4.47 -25.95 -1.26
C LEU A 339 5.30 -26.77 -2.26
N ARG A 340 4.82 -27.95 -2.64
CA ARG A 340 5.47 -28.81 -3.64
C ARG A 340 5.01 -28.54 -5.06
N ASN A 341 3.97 -27.72 -5.27
CA ASN A 341 3.57 -27.28 -6.61
C ASN A 341 4.59 -26.25 -7.13
N PRO A 342 5.42 -26.63 -8.12
CA PRO A 342 6.54 -25.80 -8.53
C PRO A 342 6.08 -24.53 -9.26
N VAL A 343 4.96 -24.59 -10.00
CA VAL A 343 4.40 -23.41 -10.69
C VAL A 343 3.91 -22.39 -9.67
N LEU A 344 3.17 -22.85 -8.65
CA LEU A 344 2.68 -21.99 -7.56
C LEU A 344 3.84 -21.30 -6.85
N MET A 345 4.86 -22.05 -6.40
CA MET A 345 5.96 -21.47 -5.64
C MET A 345 6.82 -20.51 -6.47
N CYS A 346 7.01 -20.78 -7.77
CA CYS A 346 7.68 -19.83 -8.66
C CYS A 346 6.90 -18.51 -8.79
N LEU A 347 5.57 -18.57 -9.00
CA LEU A 347 4.73 -17.37 -9.08
C LEU A 347 4.67 -16.61 -7.75
N VAL A 348 4.59 -17.31 -6.63
CA VAL A 348 4.60 -16.72 -5.29
C VAL A 348 5.93 -16.02 -4.99
N THR A 349 7.06 -16.65 -5.34
CA THR A 349 8.39 -16.06 -5.16
C THR A 349 8.59 -14.83 -6.05
N ALA A 350 8.17 -14.90 -7.31
CA ALA A 350 8.19 -13.75 -8.21
C ALA A 350 7.36 -12.58 -7.66
N ALA A 351 6.13 -12.86 -7.20
CA ALA A 351 5.27 -11.84 -6.60
C ALA A 351 5.87 -11.20 -5.33
N ALA A 352 6.55 -12.00 -4.50
CA ALA A 352 7.24 -11.49 -3.31
C ALA A 352 8.39 -10.54 -3.68
N LEU A 353 9.17 -10.86 -4.72
CA LEU A 353 10.24 -9.99 -5.22
C LEU A 353 9.71 -8.69 -5.84
N GLU A 354 8.59 -8.74 -6.56
CA GLU A 354 7.92 -7.51 -7.03
C GLU A 354 7.41 -6.66 -5.86
N ALA A 355 6.84 -7.30 -4.82
CA ALA A 355 6.39 -6.60 -3.62
C ALA A 355 7.57 -5.99 -2.83
N LEU A 356 8.73 -6.66 -2.80
CA LEU A 356 9.98 -6.15 -2.22
C LEU A 356 10.36 -4.80 -2.85
N VAL A 357 10.38 -4.75 -4.19
CA VAL A 357 10.70 -3.53 -4.95
C VAL A 357 9.64 -2.46 -4.72
N ALA A 358 8.35 -2.82 -4.79
CA ALA A 358 7.26 -1.88 -4.62
C ALA A 358 7.27 -1.22 -3.23
N THR A 359 7.47 -1.99 -2.17
CA THR A 359 7.51 -1.47 -0.78
C THR A 359 8.80 -0.70 -0.47
N GLY A 360 9.94 -1.12 -1.03
CA GLY A 360 11.20 -0.38 -0.96
C GLY A 360 11.07 1.02 -1.56
N PHE A 361 10.51 1.13 -2.78
CA PHE A 361 10.25 2.44 -3.38
C PHE A 361 9.15 3.22 -2.68
N ALA A 362 8.06 2.58 -2.23
CA ALA A 362 7.01 3.27 -1.49
C ALA A 362 7.56 3.99 -0.25
N THR A 363 8.56 3.40 0.41
CA THR A 363 9.16 3.96 1.62
C THR A 363 10.23 5.01 1.31
N PHE A 364 11.12 4.76 0.34
CA PHE A 364 12.34 5.55 0.16
C PHE A 364 12.35 6.43 -1.09
N LEU A 365 11.35 6.37 -1.96
CA LEU A 365 11.26 7.26 -3.12
C LEU A 365 11.20 8.75 -2.73
N PRO A 366 10.44 9.19 -1.71
CA PRO A 366 10.47 10.59 -1.27
C PRO A 366 11.87 11.03 -0.87
N LYS A 367 12.60 10.17 -0.14
CA LYS A 367 13.98 10.43 0.30
C LYS A 367 14.95 10.50 -0.88
N PHE A 368 14.74 9.67 -1.90
CA PHE A 368 15.49 9.77 -3.15
C PHE A 368 15.25 11.11 -3.84
N ILE A 369 13.99 11.52 -3.98
CA ILE A 369 13.64 12.80 -4.63
C ILE A 369 14.20 13.99 -3.84
N GLU A 370 14.09 13.95 -2.52
CA GLU A 370 14.57 15.00 -1.61
C GLU A 370 16.08 15.22 -1.75
N ASN A 371 16.87 14.14 -1.78
CA ASN A 371 18.32 14.23 -1.84
C ASN A 371 18.84 14.50 -3.25
N GLN A 372 18.24 13.90 -4.27
CA GLN A 372 18.70 14.10 -5.65
C GLN A 372 18.35 15.47 -6.23
N PHE A 373 17.15 15.97 -5.92
CA PHE A 373 16.63 17.17 -6.56
C PHE A 373 16.53 18.38 -5.61
N GLY A 374 16.89 18.22 -4.33
CA GLY A 374 16.96 19.33 -3.36
C GLY A 374 15.60 19.90 -2.93
N TYR A 375 14.51 19.13 -3.10
CA TYR A 375 13.18 19.54 -2.64
C TYR A 375 12.99 19.26 -1.15
N THR A 376 11.95 19.87 -0.54
CA THR A 376 11.57 19.60 0.84
C THR A 376 11.02 18.18 1.00
N SER A 377 11.12 17.60 2.19
CA SER A 377 10.61 16.26 2.48
C SER A 377 9.10 16.14 2.20
N SER A 378 8.31 17.16 2.55
CA SER A 378 6.86 17.18 2.30
C SER A 378 6.54 17.21 0.81
N TYR A 379 7.21 18.05 0.02
CA TYR A 379 6.95 18.13 -1.41
C TYR A 379 7.37 16.84 -2.14
N SER A 380 8.51 16.27 -1.73
CA SER A 380 9.02 15.01 -2.27
C SER A 380 8.10 13.82 -1.95
N ALA A 381 7.51 13.79 -0.75
CA ALA A 381 6.51 12.80 -0.37
C ALA A 381 5.24 12.91 -1.22
N THR A 382 4.76 14.14 -1.46
CA THR A 382 3.60 14.40 -2.34
C THR A 382 3.86 13.92 -3.77
N LEU A 383 5.03 14.22 -4.33
CA LEU A 383 5.41 13.73 -5.67
C LEU A 383 5.51 12.21 -5.73
N GLY A 384 6.13 11.59 -4.72
CA GLY A 384 6.22 10.14 -4.61
C GLY A 384 4.84 9.48 -4.57
N GLY A 385 3.93 10.02 -3.76
CA GLY A 385 2.54 9.55 -3.67
C GLY A 385 1.76 9.72 -4.97
N LEU A 386 1.91 10.87 -5.64
CA LEU A 386 1.26 11.17 -6.93
C LEU A 386 1.73 10.25 -8.06
N VAL A 387 2.97 9.79 -8.02
CA VAL A 387 3.49 8.86 -9.02
C VAL A 387 3.11 7.42 -8.69
N LEU A 388 3.30 7.00 -7.43
CA LEU A 388 3.12 5.60 -7.03
C LEU A 388 1.65 5.17 -7.03
N ILE A 389 0.75 5.94 -6.41
CA ILE A 389 -0.61 5.49 -6.12
C ILE A 389 -1.46 5.42 -7.40
N PRO A 390 -1.55 6.47 -8.23
CA PRO A 390 -2.28 6.41 -9.48
C PRO A 390 -1.65 5.42 -10.46
N GLY A 391 -0.31 5.38 -10.55
CA GLY A 391 0.39 4.43 -11.42
C GLY A 391 0.05 2.98 -11.06
N ALA A 392 0.06 2.66 -9.77
CA ALA A 392 -0.28 1.33 -9.27
C ALA A 392 -1.75 0.95 -9.54
N ALA A 393 -2.69 1.87 -9.26
CA ALA A 393 -4.12 1.65 -9.50
C ALA A 393 -4.43 1.47 -11.01
N ILE A 394 -3.87 2.34 -11.86
CA ILE A 394 -4.01 2.26 -13.31
C ILE A 394 -3.46 0.93 -13.84
N GLY A 395 -2.28 0.50 -13.39
CA GLY A 395 -1.68 -0.76 -13.80
C GLY A 395 -2.55 -1.98 -13.46
N GLN A 396 -3.14 -2.02 -12.26
CA GLN A 396 -4.00 -3.13 -11.84
C GLN A 396 -5.33 -3.18 -12.61
N ILE A 397 -5.94 -2.03 -12.89
CA ILE A 397 -7.21 -1.96 -13.65
C ILE A 397 -6.97 -2.30 -15.13
N ILE A 398 -5.93 -1.76 -15.75
CA ILE A 398 -5.57 -2.03 -17.15
C ILE A 398 -5.28 -3.53 -17.32
N SER A 399 -4.46 -4.12 -16.47
CA SER A 399 -4.12 -5.55 -16.56
C SER A 399 -5.35 -6.44 -16.35
N GLY A 400 -6.20 -6.14 -15.36
CA GLY A 400 -7.46 -6.85 -15.12
C GLY A 400 -8.39 -6.82 -16.34
N THR A 401 -8.51 -5.65 -16.97
CA THR A 401 -9.31 -5.44 -18.19
C THR A 401 -8.72 -6.15 -19.40
N LEU A 402 -7.40 -6.12 -19.58
CA LEU A 402 -6.73 -6.74 -20.72
C LEU A 402 -6.79 -8.27 -20.67
N VAL A 403 -6.53 -8.86 -19.50
CA VAL A 403 -6.69 -10.31 -19.26
C VAL A 403 -8.13 -10.75 -19.55
N SER A 404 -9.11 -9.90 -19.21
CA SER A 404 -10.52 -10.17 -19.42
C SER A 404 -10.96 -10.09 -20.86
N LYS A 405 -10.66 -8.97 -21.53
CA LYS A 405 -11.03 -8.73 -22.93
C LYS A 405 -10.38 -9.72 -23.88
N LEU A 406 -9.12 -10.08 -23.62
CA LEU A 406 -8.38 -11.05 -24.44
C LEU A 406 -8.68 -12.51 -24.06
N GLN A 407 -9.54 -12.75 -23.05
CA GLN A 407 -9.90 -14.09 -22.55
C GLN A 407 -8.67 -15.00 -22.37
N MET A 408 -7.62 -14.47 -21.75
CA MET A 408 -6.34 -15.18 -21.66
C MET A 408 -6.47 -16.44 -20.80
N ASN A 409 -5.90 -17.56 -21.27
CA ASN A 409 -5.72 -18.79 -20.48
C ASN A 409 -4.51 -18.66 -19.51
N CYS A 410 -4.38 -19.52 -18.50
CA CYS A 410 -3.31 -19.44 -17.50
C CYS A 410 -1.90 -19.33 -18.13
N LYS A 411 -1.58 -20.12 -19.16
CA LYS A 411 -0.28 -20.03 -19.85
C LYS A 411 -0.06 -18.67 -20.53
N THR A 412 -1.10 -18.11 -21.13
CA THR A 412 -1.06 -16.78 -21.78
C THR A 412 -0.93 -15.68 -20.73
N ILE A 413 -1.59 -15.83 -19.58
CA ILE A 413 -1.45 -14.92 -18.43
C ILE A 413 0.01 -14.90 -17.95
N ILE A 414 0.67 -16.05 -17.80
CA ILE A 414 2.08 -16.10 -17.37
C ILE A 414 2.99 -15.41 -18.39
N LYS A 415 2.76 -15.61 -19.70
CA LYS A 415 3.50 -14.89 -20.76
C LYS A 415 3.29 -13.37 -20.68
N PHE A 416 2.06 -12.94 -20.37
CA PHE A 416 1.74 -11.52 -20.19
C PHE A 416 2.48 -10.92 -18.98
N ILE A 417 2.62 -11.67 -17.88
CA ILE A 417 3.44 -11.26 -16.72
C ILE A 417 4.91 -11.08 -17.15
N ILE A 418 5.49 -12.04 -17.88
CA ILE A 418 6.87 -11.94 -18.40
C ILE A 418 7.07 -10.66 -19.22
N ALA A 419 6.13 -10.36 -20.14
CA ALA A 419 6.20 -9.18 -20.99
C ALA A 419 6.14 -7.88 -20.17
N THR A 420 5.19 -7.76 -19.24
CA THR A 420 5.02 -6.56 -18.41
C THR A 420 6.18 -6.34 -17.45
N CYS A 421 6.69 -7.40 -16.80
CA CYS A 421 7.88 -7.33 -15.95
C CYS A 421 9.15 -6.93 -16.74
N SER A 422 9.29 -7.39 -17.99
CA SER A 422 10.43 -7.03 -18.86
C SER A 422 10.41 -5.53 -19.21
N VAL A 423 9.24 -4.99 -19.56
CA VAL A 423 9.08 -3.55 -19.81
C VAL A 423 9.34 -2.74 -18.54
N ALA A 424 8.83 -3.19 -17.39
CA ALA A 424 9.09 -2.53 -16.12
C ALA A 424 10.59 -2.49 -15.77
N LEU A 425 11.34 -3.57 -16.03
CA LEU A 425 12.80 -3.61 -15.82
C LEU A 425 13.52 -2.58 -16.70
N LEU A 426 13.15 -2.50 -17.99
CA LEU A 426 13.73 -1.52 -18.91
C LEU A 426 13.47 -0.07 -18.45
N LEU A 427 12.24 0.23 -18.01
CA LEU A 427 11.89 1.57 -17.53
C LEU A 427 12.60 1.94 -16.23
N ASN A 428 12.96 0.96 -15.38
CA ASN A 428 13.75 1.19 -14.17
C ASN A 428 15.19 1.68 -14.43
N MET A 429 15.69 1.57 -15.66
CA MET A 429 16.99 2.17 -16.05
C MET A 429 17.03 3.69 -15.84
N VAL A 430 15.87 4.35 -15.71
CA VAL A 430 15.76 5.78 -15.42
C VAL A 430 16.56 6.20 -14.18
N PHE A 431 16.69 5.34 -13.16
CA PHE A 431 17.49 5.65 -11.97
C PHE A 431 18.99 5.80 -12.27
N ALA A 432 19.50 5.11 -13.28
CA ALA A 432 20.90 5.22 -13.68
C ALA A 432 21.16 6.48 -14.54
N ILE A 433 20.17 6.91 -15.32
CA ILE A 433 20.29 7.98 -16.31
C ILE A 433 19.92 9.35 -15.70
N ALA A 434 18.82 9.42 -14.94
CA ALA A 434 18.29 10.66 -14.36
C ALA A 434 18.82 10.89 -12.93
N LYS A 435 20.15 10.89 -12.77
CA LYS A 435 20.84 11.19 -11.51
C LYS A 435 21.39 12.61 -11.51
N CYS A 436 21.44 13.23 -10.34
CA CYS A 436 22.06 14.53 -10.12
C CYS A 436 23.34 14.38 -9.28
N GLY A 437 24.19 15.42 -9.34
CA GLY A 437 25.36 15.54 -8.47
C GLY A 437 24.98 15.91 -7.03
N ASN A 438 25.97 15.96 -6.15
CA ASN A 438 25.82 16.58 -4.85
C ASN A 438 26.09 18.09 -5.00
N GLU A 439 25.24 18.92 -4.42
CA GLU A 439 25.49 20.37 -4.33
C GLU A 439 26.65 20.67 -3.35
N PRO A 440 27.35 21.80 -3.49
CA PRO A 440 28.43 22.20 -2.59
C PRO A 440 27.94 22.28 -1.13
N PHE A 441 28.65 21.62 -0.22
CA PHE A 441 28.31 21.58 1.21
C PHE A 441 29.56 21.90 2.03
N ALA A 442 29.49 22.99 2.81
CA ALA A 442 30.61 23.47 3.61
C ALA A 442 31.00 22.48 4.73
N GLY A 443 32.28 22.11 4.78
CA GLY A 443 32.84 21.14 5.72
C GLY A 443 32.61 19.67 5.34
N VAL A 444 31.95 19.38 4.21
CA VAL A 444 31.72 18.01 3.71
C VAL A 444 32.26 17.84 2.30
N SER A 445 31.72 18.60 1.33
CA SER A 445 32.14 18.56 -0.07
C SER A 445 33.18 19.64 -0.39
N GLU A 446 33.06 20.80 0.25
CA GLU A 446 33.98 21.94 0.08
C GLU A 446 34.40 22.54 1.44
N THR A 447 35.44 23.37 1.42
CA THR A 447 35.93 24.09 2.61
C THR A 447 35.15 25.41 2.81
N TYR A 448 35.21 25.99 3.99
CA TYR A 448 34.56 27.26 4.30
C TYR A 448 35.32 28.43 3.66
N ASN A 449 35.06 28.73 2.39
CA ASN A 449 35.75 29.76 1.61
C ASN A 449 37.29 29.63 1.67
N GLY A 450 37.81 28.40 1.49
CA GLY A 450 39.24 28.09 1.58
C GLY A 450 39.77 27.86 3.00
N THR A 451 38.94 27.97 4.04
CA THR A 451 39.32 27.73 5.44
C THR A 451 38.74 26.42 6.00
N GLY A 452 39.47 25.80 6.93
CA GLY A 452 39.07 24.53 7.55
C GLY A 452 39.56 23.28 6.82
N THR A 453 39.01 22.12 7.19
CA THR A 453 39.38 20.80 6.63
C THR A 453 38.12 20.05 6.19
N LEU A 454 38.22 19.27 5.11
CA LEU A 454 37.10 18.40 4.70
C LEU A 454 36.77 17.40 5.82
N SER A 455 35.48 17.08 5.97
CA SER A 455 34.91 16.24 7.04
C SER A 455 34.88 16.89 8.44
N ASN A 456 35.25 18.17 8.57
CA ASN A 456 35.09 18.95 9.79
C ASN A 456 34.11 20.11 9.56
N LEU A 457 33.02 20.14 10.34
CA LEU A 457 32.01 21.19 10.27
C LEU A 457 32.47 22.48 10.98
N THR A 458 33.52 22.41 11.80
CA THR A 458 34.05 23.58 12.52
C THR A 458 35.20 24.20 11.72
N ALA A 459 35.12 25.50 11.48
CA ALA A 459 36.10 26.32 10.80
C ALA A 459 36.39 27.59 11.63
N PRO A 460 37.46 28.34 11.35
CA PRO A 460 37.78 29.56 12.10
C PRO A 460 36.62 30.57 12.17
N CYS A 461 35.78 30.63 11.13
CA CYS A 461 34.64 31.53 11.04
C CYS A 461 33.48 31.20 12.00
N ASN A 462 33.32 29.94 12.45
CA ASN A 462 32.21 29.51 13.34
C ASN A 462 32.70 28.94 14.69
N ALA A 463 34.01 28.84 14.91
CA ALA A 463 34.59 28.27 16.13
C ALA A 463 34.14 28.99 17.42
N HIS A 464 33.82 30.28 17.31
CA HIS A 464 33.34 31.09 18.44
C HIS A 464 31.91 30.76 18.88
N CYS A 465 31.08 30.20 17.99
CA CYS A 465 29.67 29.91 18.23
C CYS A 465 29.41 28.66 19.08
N ARG A 466 30.40 27.77 19.23
CA ARG A 466 30.27 26.47 19.96
C ARG A 466 29.01 25.68 19.57
N CYS A 467 28.78 25.55 18.27
CA CYS A 467 27.57 24.92 17.73
C CYS A 467 27.42 23.45 18.12
N LEU A 468 26.19 23.03 18.42
CA LEU A 468 25.87 21.63 18.63
C LEU A 468 25.70 20.91 17.29
N ARG A 469 26.34 19.74 17.17
CA ARG A 469 26.20 18.85 16.00
C ARG A 469 24.84 18.12 15.95
N SER A 470 24.03 18.23 17.01
CA SER A 470 22.71 17.60 17.08
C SER A 470 21.64 18.30 16.24
N ASP A 471 21.83 19.60 15.92
CA ASP A 471 20.76 20.45 15.41
C ASP A 471 20.99 20.76 13.92
N PHE A 472 20.47 19.89 13.05
CA PHE A 472 20.58 20.03 11.59
C PHE A 472 19.44 20.90 11.05
N LEU A 473 19.74 22.17 10.77
CA LEU A 473 18.84 23.12 10.13
C LEU A 473 19.50 23.66 8.86
N PRO A 474 19.47 22.93 7.73
CA PRO A 474 20.21 23.32 6.56
C PRO A 474 19.78 24.71 6.08
N ILE A 475 20.76 25.54 5.74
CA ILE A 475 20.57 26.86 5.13
C ILE A 475 21.40 26.95 3.85
N CYS A 476 20.92 27.74 2.90
CA CYS A 476 21.63 28.04 1.67
C CYS A 476 22.19 29.46 1.73
N GLY A 477 23.52 29.59 1.63
CA GLY A 477 24.20 30.88 1.58
C GLY A 477 23.99 31.60 0.25
N ALA A 478 24.23 32.92 0.25
CA ALA A 478 24.22 33.72 -0.97
C ALA A 478 25.32 33.31 -1.99
N ASP A 479 26.32 32.56 -1.54
CA ASP A 479 27.38 31.92 -2.31
C ASP A 479 26.95 30.59 -2.99
N GLU A 480 25.67 30.21 -2.88
CA GLU A 480 25.12 28.92 -3.34
C GLU A 480 25.72 27.68 -2.64
N VAL A 481 26.36 27.86 -1.49
CA VAL A 481 26.89 26.76 -0.66
C VAL A 481 25.91 26.42 0.46
N GLN A 482 25.71 25.12 0.69
CA GLN A 482 24.87 24.64 1.79
C GLN A 482 25.66 24.55 3.09
N TYR A 483 25.08 25.06 4.18
CA TYR A 483 25.63 25.02 5.54
C TYR A 483 24.78 24.14 6.47
N PHE A 484 25.41 23.55 7.49
CA PHE A 484 24.76 22.58 8.40
C PHE A 484 23.64 23.19 9.26
N SER A 485 23.87 24.40 9.79
CA SER A 485 22.89 25.16 10.56
C SER A 485 23.19 26.66 10.50
N PRO A 486 22.24 27.54 10.91
CA PRO A 486 22.51 28.97 11.09
C PRO A 486 23.72 29.24 11.99
N CYS A 487 23.91 28.43 13.04
CA CYS A 487 25.06 28.50 13.92
C CYS A 487 26.37 28.15 13.18
N TYR A 488 26.40 27.05 12.40
CA TYR A 488 27.59 26.67 11.65
C TYR A 488 27.92 27.63 10.50
N ALA A 489 26.93 28.40 10.01
CA ALA A 489 27.16 29.52 9.09
C ALA A 489 27.58 30.82 9.81
N GLY A 490 27.58 30.84 11.14
CA GLY A 490 27.94 32.00 11.96
C GLY A 490 26.92 33.13 11.93
N CYS A 491 25.65 32.84 11.68
CA CYS A 491 24.58 33.83 11.62
C CYS A 491 24.12 34.25 13.03
N THR A 492 24.01 35.55 13.26
CA THR A 492 23.64 36.13 14.56
C THR A 492 22.22 36.70 14.60
N THR A 493 21.64 37.03 13.45
CA THR A 493 20.31 37.63 13.34
C THR A 493 19.45 36.90 12.32
N PHE A 494 18.14 36.87 12.55
CA PHE A 494 17.17 36.39 11.57
C PHE A 494 16.00 37.36 11.43
N VAL A 495 15.44 37.42 10.23
CA VAL A 495 14.24 38.20 9.90
C VAL A 495 13.18 37.25 9.38
N LEU A 496 11.97 37.34 9.93
CA LEU A 496 10.79 36.64 9.45
C LEU A 496 10.11 37.49 8.38
N GLN A 497 10.12 37.02 7.14
CA GLN A 497 9.39 37.65 6.06
C GLN A 497 7.94 37.13 6.05
N LYS A 498 6.94 38.02 5.98
CA LYS A 498 5.51 37.61 5.98
C LYS A 498 5.25 36.61 4.85
N HIS A 499 4.79 35.40 5.21
CA HIS A 499 4.50 34.25 4.34
C HIS A 499 5.69 33.52 3.67
N GLU A 500 6.95 33.78 4.05
CA GLU A 500 8.12 33.08 3.50
C GLU A 500 9.15 32.63 4.56
N ALA A 501 10.17 31.88 4.10
CA ALA A 501 11.24 31.26 4.87
C ALA A 501 12.03 32.26 5.74
N LYS A 502 12.63 31.81 6.85
CA LYS A 502 13.50 32.65 7.67
C LYS A 502 14.73 33.08 6.87
N HIS A 503 14.99 34.39 6.85
CA HIS A 503 16.22 34.96 6.30
C HIS A 503 17.21 35.17 7.44
N TYR A 504 18.41 34.64 7.30
CA TYR A 504 19.51 34.81 8.24
C TYR A 504 20.48 35.85 7.70
N SER A 505 20.91 36.75 8.57
CA SER A 505 21.83 37.84 8.25
C SER A 505 23.02 37.87 9.21
N ASN A 506 24.05 38.62 8.82
CA ASN A 506 25.30 38.74 9.59
C ASN A 506 25.94 37.36 9.87
N CYS A 507 26.15 36.60 8.78
CA CYS A 507 26.74 35.27 8.80
C CYS A 507 28.23 35.36 8.47
N SER A 508 29.11 34.99 9.41
CA SER A 508 30.57 35.11 9.26
C SER A 508 31.21 34.11 8.28
N CYS A 509 30.55 32.99 8.01
CA CYS A 509 31.09 31.92 7.17
C CYS A 509 30.60 31.94 5.72
N VAL A 510 29.57 32.73 5.41
CA VAL A 510 28.97 32.78 4.07
C VAL A 510 29.80 33.67 3.16
N GLY A 511 30.17 33.17 1.98
CA GLY A 511 30.96 33.91 0.99
C GLY A 511 30.20 35.06 0.32
N HIS A 512 30.90 35.80 -0.53
CA HIS A 512 30.28 36.82 -1.38
C HIS A 512 29.36 36.16 -2.43
N PRO A 513 28.26 36.83 -2.82
CA PRO A 513 27.35 36.31 -3.82
C PRO A 513 28.04 36.12 -5.18
N VAL A 514 27.67 35.05 -5.90
CA VAL A 514 28.26 34.70 -7.21
C VAL A 514 27.91 35.72 -8.30
N VAL A 515 26.83 36.51 -8.11
CA VAL A 515 26.40 37.59 -9.01
C VAL A 515 26.12 38.85 -8.18
N GLU A 516 26.92 39.90 -8.37
CA GLU A 516 26.70 41.21 -7.74
C GLU A 516 25.73 42.05 -8.59
N ILE A 517 24.46 42.10 -8.17
CA ILE A 517 23.48 43.09 -8.62
C ILE A 517 23.32 44.15 -7.51
N GLU A 518 23.09 45.41 -7.83
CA GLU A 518 22.71 46.40 -6.81
C GLU A 518 21.46 45.89 -6.04
N ASN A 519 21.57 45.76 -4.71
CA ASN A 519 20.65 45.08 -3.77
C ASN A 519 20.83 43.56 -3.59
N THR A 520 22.01 42.99 -3.84
CA THR A 520 22.23 41.55 -3.56
C THR A 520 22.24 41.27 -2.05
N PHE A 521 21.47 40.28 -1.65
CA PHE A 521 21.32 39.87 -0.25
C PHE A 521 22.60 39.23 0.28
N HIS A 522 23.16 39.81 1.34
CA HIS A 522 24.28 39.23 2.10
C HIS A 522 23.72 38.41 3.27
N GLY A 523 23.69 37.09 3.14
CA GLY A 523 23.16 36.22 4.19
C GLY A 523 22.84 34.81 3.69
N ALA A 524 21.98 34.11 4.42
CA ALA A 524 21.51 32.77 4.07
C ALA A 524 19.99 32.66 4.17
N THR A 525 19.42 31.76 3.39
CA THR A 525 18.00 31.43 3.40
C THR A 525 17.77 30.05 4.01
N SER A 526 16.65 29.88 4.72
CA SER A 526 16.32 28.59 5.32
C SER A 526 16.03 27.52 4.25
N GLY A 527 16.57 26.31 4.44
CA GLY A 527 16.40 25.18 3.55
C GLY A 527 17.68 24.78 2.82
N LYS A 528 17.62 23.66 2.09
CA LYS A 528 18.70 23.19 1.23
C LYS A 528 18.85 24.12 0.02
N CYS A 529 20.05 24.20 -0.55
CA CYS A 529 20.23 24.89 -1.82
C CYS A 529 19.43 24.18 -2.93
N LYS A 530 18.79 24.97 -3.82
CA LYS A 530 18.03 24.42 -4.94
C LYS A 530 18.98 23.71 -5.90
N SER A 531 18.68 22.47 -6.27
CA SER A 531 19.51 21.79 -7.25
C SER A 531 19.32 22.38 -8.64
N LYS A 532 20.42 22.53 -9.40
CA LYS A 532 20.41 22.97 -10.81
C LYS A 532 19.91 21.87 -11.76
N CYS A 533 19.50 20.72 -11.23
CA CYS A 533 19.15 19.54 -11.99
C CYS A 533 17.73 19.60 -12.58
N THR A 534 17.61 19.62 -13.91
CA THR A 534 16.34 19.74 -14.64
C THR A 534 15.71 18.41 -15.08
N VAL A 535 16.31 17.27 -14.69
CA VAL A 535 15.88 15.93 -15.15
C VAL A 535 14.70 15.34 -14.36
N LEU A 536 14.21 16.03 -13.31
CA LEU A 536 13.11 15.55 -12.46
C LEU A 536 11.83 15.19 -13.24
N PRO A 537 11.31 16.03 -14.17
CA PRO A 537 10.08 15.69 -14.89
C PRO A 537 10.22 14.41 -15.73
N TRP A 538 11.39 14.21 -16.35
CA TRP A 538 11.72 12.99 -17.08
C TRP A 538 11.78 11.78 -16.16
N PHE A 539 12.45 11.91 -15.00
CA PHE A 539 12.49 10.86 -13.99
C PHE A 539 11.08 10.44 -13.55
N LEU A 540 10.23 11.40 -13.16
CA LEU A 540 8.87 11.13 -12.70
C LEU A 540 8.01 10.47 -13.78
N SER A 541 8.12 10.93 -15.03
CA SER A 541 7.36 10.36 -16.15
C SER A 541 7.72 8.90 -16.44
N PHE A 542 9.01 8.60 -16.62
CA PHE A 542 9.46 7.22 -16.85
C PHE A 542 9.21 6.31 -15.66
N PHE A 543 9.43 6.82 -14.44
CA PHE A 543 9.17 6.06 -13.23
C PHE A 543 7.67 5.79 -13.04
N PHE A 544 6.79 6.73 -13.40
CA PHE A 544 5.34 6.51 -13.42
C PHE A 544 4.97 5.32 -14.32
N PHE A 545 5.49 5.27 -15.55
CA PHE A 545 5.25 4.10 -16.41
C PHE A 545 5.89 2.83 -15.84
N ALA A 546 7.07 2.90 -15.23
CA ALA A 546 7.70 1.75 -14.57
C ALA A 546 6.79 1.17 -13.47
N VAL A 547 6.14 2.04 -12.69
CA VAL A 547 5.15 1.67 -11.66
C VAL A 547 3.92 1.05 -12.32
N VAL A 548 3.35 1.66 -13.36
CA VAL A 548 2.20 1.11 -14.09
C VAL A 548 2.49 -0.32 -14.54
N PHE A 549 3.60 -0.55 -15.24
CA PHE A 549 3.96 -1.89 -15.73
C PHE A 549 4.29 -2.89 -14.60
N THR A 550 4.87 -2.43 -13.49
CA THR A 550 5.10 -3.28 -12.31
C THR A 550 3.78 -3.75 -11.70
N PHE A 551 2.82 -2.84 -11.53
CA PHE A 551 1.52 -3.18 -10.97
C PHE A 551 0.59 -3.89 -11.97
N MET A 552 0.84 -3.78 -13.28
CA MET A 552 0.20 -4.62 -14.30
C MET A 552 0.51 -6.11 -14.12
N ALA A 553 1.60 -6.48 -13.45
CA ALA A 553 1.93 -7.89 -13.17
C ALA A 553 1.15 -8.46 -11.96
N VAL A 554 0.65 -7.62 -11.04
CA VAL A 554 0.07 -8.05 -9.76
C VAL A 554 -1.27 -8.80 -9.94
N THR A 555 -2.23 -8.19 -10.64
CA THR A 555 -3.55 -8.80 -10.88
C THR A 555 -3.44 -10.11 -11.67
N PRO A 556 -2.70 -10.17 -12.80
CA PRO A 556 -2.50 -11.41 -13.54
C PRO A 556 -1.80 -12.49 -12.72
N THR A 557 -0.84 -12.14 -11.86
CA THR A 557 -0.16 -13.12 -10.98
C THR A 557 -1.14 -13.74 -9.99
N THR A 558 -2.00 -12.93 -9.38
CA THR A 558 -3.05 -13.43 -8.46
C THR A 558 -4.01 -14.37 -9.20
N VAL A 559 -4.44 -14.00 -10.41
CA VAL A 559 -5.33 -14.85 -11.22
C VAL A 559 -4.61 -16.12 -11.68
N ALA A 560 -3.32 -16.06 -12.03
CA ALA A 560 -2.54 -17.25 -12.39
C ALA A 560 -2.42 -18.22 -11.21
N ILE A 561 -2.21 -17.72 -9.99
CA ILE A 561 -2.20 -18.53 -8.75
C ILE A 561 -3.55 -19.23 -8.54
N LEU A 562 -4.66 -18.52 -8.71
CA LEU A 562 -6.01 -19.09 -8.58
C LEU A 562 -6.32 -20.14 -9.64
N ARG A 563 -5.77 -19.99 -10.84
CA ARG A 563 -6.00 -20.90 -11.97
C ARG A 563 -5.10 -22.13 -11.97
N CYS A 564 -3.88 -22.03 -11.46
CA CYS A 564 -2.94 -23.16 -11.43
C CYS A 564 -3.17 -24.13 -10.26
N VAL A 565 -4.16 -23.86 -9.41
CA VAL A 565 -4.55 -24.66 -8.24
C VAL A 565 -6.01 -25.12 -8.36
N PRO A 566 -6.38 -26.31 -7.86
CA PRO A 566 -7.77 -26.77 -7.81
C PRO A 566 -8.69 -25.82 -7.05
N GLU A 567 -9.97 -25.75 -7.45
CA GLU A 567 -10.94 -24.79 -6.90
C GLU A 567 -11.10 -24.89 -5.37
N ASN A 568 -11.05 -26.11 -4.83
CA ASN A 568 -11.21 -26.40 -3.40
C ASN A 568 -10.03 -25.93 -2.52
N HIS A 569 -8.97 -25.37 -3.11
CA HIS A 569 -7.76 -24.95 -2.42
C HIS A 569 -7.33 -23.52 -2.76
N ARG A 570 -8.16 -22.77 -3.49
CA ARG A 570 -7.84 -21.41 -3.97
C ARG A 570 -7.57 -20.44 -2.84
N SER A 571 -8.43 -20.41 -1.81
CA SER A 571 -8.21 -19.50 -0.68
C SER A 571 -6.94 -19.85 0.07
N PHE A 572 -6.67 -21.14 0.26
CA PHE A 572 -5.47 -21.58 0.96
C PHE A 572 -4.19 -21.28 0.17
N ALA A 573 -4.24 -21.41 -1.16
CA ALA A 573 -3.16 -20.96 -2.04
C ALA A 573 -2.93 -19.44 -1.98
N LEU A 574 -3.99 -18.62 -1.92
CA LEU A 574 -3.85 -17.19 -1.64
C LEU A 574 -3.28 -16.93 -0.24
N GLY A 575 -3.61 -17.77 0.74
CA GLY A 575 -3.03 -17.71 2.08
C GLY A 575 -1.51 -17.93 2.06
N VAL A 576 -1.05 -18.96 1.36
CA VAL A 576 0.38 -19.24 1.13
C VAL A 576 1.03 -18.06 0.37
N HIS A 577 0.40 -17.60 -0.70
CA HIS A 577 0.88 -16.46 -1.48
C HIS A 577 1.09 -15.21 -0.61
N MET A 578 0.09 -14.83 0.19
CA MET A 578 0.17 -13.62 1.02
C MET A 578 1.16 -13.77 2.18
N LEU A 579 1.35 -14.98 2.73
CA LEU A 579 2.37 -15.24 3.74
C LEU A 579 3.77 -15.00 3.19
N PHE A 580 4.10 -15.62 2.05
CA PHE A 580 5.42 -15.47 1.42
C PHE A 580 5.64 -14.06 0.90
N LEU A 581 4.59 -13.41 0.35
CA LEU A 581 4.65 -12.02 -0.08
C LEU A 581 5.06 -11.08 1.07
N ARG A 582 4.64 -11.36 2.30
CA ARG A 582 5.03 -10.56 3.47
C ARG A 582 6.43 -10.89 3.97
N ILE A 583 6.73 -12.16 4.19
CA ILE A 583 8.01 -12.61 4.76
C ILE A 583 9.18 -12.33 3.82
N LEU A 584 9.02 -12.57 2.52
CA LEU A 584 10.09 -12.41 1.52
C LEU A 584 10.00 -11.10 0.74
N GLY A 585 8.86 -10.41 0.79
CA GLY A 585 8.64 -9.17 0.04
C GLY A 585 8.55 -7.94 0.92
N THR A 586 7.39 -7.73 1.55
CA THR A 586 7.06 -6.45 2.18
C THR A 586 7.88 -6.12 3.42
N ILE A 587 8.27 -7.12 4.22
CA ILE A 587 9.12 -6.92 5.40
C ILE A 587 10.57 -6.60 4.98
N PRO A 588 11.25 -7.43 4.16
CA PRO A 588 12.64 -7.16 3.78
C PRO A 588 12.82 -5.99 2.81
N GLY A 589 11.80 -5.60 2.03
CA GLY A 589 11.88 -4.53 1.04
C GLY A 589 12.41 -3.20 1.60
N PRO A 590 11.70 -2.57 2.56
CA PRO A 590 12.19 -1.35 3.20
C PRO A 590 13.53 -1.54 3.93
N ILE A 591 13.77 -2.70 4.55
CA ILE A 591 15.03 -2.95 5.27
C ILE A 591 16.22 -2.93 4.30
N LEU A 592 16.12 -3.66 3.18
CA LEU A 592 17.18 -3.74 2.17
C LEU A 592 17.45 -2.38 1.51
N PHE A 593 16.40 -1.64 1.17
CA PHE A 593 16.52 -0.29 0.61
C PHE A 593 17.12 0.69 1.64
N GLY A 594 16.70 0.60 2.90
CA GLY A 594 17.22 1.42 4.00
C GLY A 594 18.71 1.22 4.23
N ILE A 595 19.15 -0.03 4.42
CA ILE A 595 20.57 -0.39 4.58
C ILE A 595 21.39 0.12 3.39
N SER A 596 20.85 -0.03 2.18
CA SER A 596 21.54 0.37 0.96
C SER A 596 21.69 1.88 0.83
N ILE A 597 20.68 2.65 1.24
CA ILE A 597 20.76 4.11 1.31
C ILE A 597 21.74 4.54 2.41
N ASP A 598 21.71 3.90 3.58
CA ASP A 598 22.60 4.23 4.69
C ASP A 598 24.08 3.99 4.36
N HIS A 599 24.40 3.02 3.50
CA HIS A 599 25.74 2.82 2.94
C HIS A 599 26.25 3.96 2.04
N THR A 600 25.37 4.90 1.66
CA THR A 600 25.74 6.10 0.88
C THR A 600 25.86 7.34 1.76
N CYS A 601 25.64 7.22 3.06
CA CYS A 601 25.76 8.32 4.01
C CYS A 601 27.16 8.96 3.99
N THR A 602 27.22 10.28 3.86
CA THR A 602 28.45 11.08 3.98
C THR A 602 28.54 11.78 5.33
N LEU A 603 27.41 12.16 5.95
CA LEU A 603 27.38 12.79 7.26
C LEU A 603 26.34 12.17 8.19
N TRP A 604 26.81 11.48 9.23
CA TRP A 604 25.95 10.88 10.26
C TRP A 604 25.54 11.90 11.32
N SER A 605 24.29 11.79 11.79
CA SER A 605 23.88 12.41 13.05
C SER A 605 24.61 11.74 14.21
N ILE A 606 25.11 12.54 15.14
CA ILE A 606 25.73 12.08 16.36
C ILE A 606 24.99 12.80 17.48
N ASP A 607 24.27 12.02 18.28
CA ASP A 607 23.56 12.57 19.43
C ASP A 607 24.57 13.09 20.48
N LYS A 608 24.08 13.89 21.43
CA LYS A 608 24.88 14.51 22.49
C LYS A 608 25.70 13.50 23.30
N CYS A 609 25.25 12.25 23.36
CA CYS A 609 25.94 11.15 24.04
C CYS A 609 26.87 10.32 23.11
N GLY A 610 27.16 10.78 21.89
CA GLY A 610 28.10 10.15 20.96
C GLY A 610 27.54 8.99 20.14
N HIS A 611 26.25 8.68 20.27
CA HIS A 611 25.61 7.62 19.49
C HIS A 611 25.29 8.07 18.07
N LYS A 612 25.56 7.20 17.09
CA LYS A 612 25.21 7.44 15.69
C LYS A 612 23.69 7.30 15.50
N GLY A 613 23.08 8.34 14.95
CA GLY A 613 21.65 8.41 14.62
C GLY A 613 21.38 8.32 13.11
N ALA A 614 20.34 9.00 12.64
CA ALA A 614 20.01 9.09 11.22
C ALA A 614 21.11 9.81 10.42
N CYS A 615 21.19 9.54 9.12
CA CYS A 615 22.14 10.25 8.26
C CYS A 615 21.54 11.56 7.71
N TRP A 616 22.34 12.63 7.75
CA TRP A 616 21.96 13.98 7.32
C TRP A 616 22.16 14.22 5.83
N THR A 617 23.27 13.73 5.28
CA THR A 617 23.61 13.92 3.85
C THR A 617 24.12 12.63 3.23
N TYR A 618 23.74 12.42 1.97
CA TYR A 618 24.00 11.19 1.23
C TYR A 618 24.78 11.49 -0.05
N ASN A 619 25.57 10.52 -0.53
CA ASN A 619 26.16 10.58 -1.85
C ASN A 619 25.09 10.23 -2.90
N ASN A 620 24.69 11.23 -3.66
CA ASN A 620 23.56 11.17 -4.60
C ASN A 620 23.78 10.14 -5.71
N SER A 621 24.99 10.12 -6.30
CA SER A 621 25.33 9.17 -7.37
C SER A 621 25.34 7.73 -6.87
N LYS A 622 25.96 7.47 -5.72
CA LYS A 622 26.00 6.13 -5.13
C LYS A 622 24.60 5.64 -4.75
N MET A 623 23.76 6.54 -4.21
CA MET A 623 22.37 6.23 -3.86
C MET A 623 21.56 5.78 -5.08
N ALA A 624 21.66 6.51 -6.19
CA ALA A 624 20.97 6.16 -7.44
C ALA A 624 21.38 4.77 -7.96
N TYR A 625 22.68 4.46 -7.99
CA TYR A 625 23.16 3.15 -8.44
C TYR A 625 22.77 2.00 -7.53
N MET A 626 22.79 2.19 -6.21
CA MET A 626 22.39 1.14 -5.26
C MET A 626 20.89 0.83 -5.37
N LEU A 627 20.04 1.85 -5.47
CA LEU A 627 18.60 1.67 -5.67
C LEU A 627 18.27 1.01 -7.01
N PHE A 628 18.94 1.45 -8.08
CA PHE A 628 18.84 0.80 -9.38
C PHE A 628 19.26 -0.68 -9.30
N GLY A 629 20.42 -0.96 -8.70
CA GLY A 629 20.96 -2.31 -8.59
C GLY A 629 20.03 -3.29 -7.88
N ILE A 630 19.50 -2.91 -6.72
CA ILE A 630 18.58 -3.77 -5.95
C ILE A 630 17.27 -4.02 -6.72
N SER A 631 16.71 -2.96 -7.32
CA SER A 631 15.49 -3.06 -8.14
C SER A 631 15.71 -3.97 -9.35
N ALA A 632 16.78 -3.75 -10.11
CA ALA A 632 17.12 -4.52 -11.29
C ALA A 632 17.41 -6.00 -10.96
N CYS A 633 18.18 -6.28 -9.92
CA CYS A 633 18.46 -7.64 -9.46
C CYS A 633 17.16 -8.35 -9.03
N SER A 634 16.34 -7.70 -8.21
CA SER A 634 15.08 -8.29 -7.72
C SER A 634 14.12 -8.60 -8.88
N LYS A 635 13.99 -7.68 -9.83
CA LYS A 635 13.16 -7.88 -11.04
C LYS A 635 13.72 -8.95 -11.97
N ALA A 636 15.04 -9.04 -12.15
CA ALA A 636 15.65 -10.09 -12.97
C ALA A 636 15.40 -11.48 -12.39
N VAL A 637 15.51 -11.63 -11.06
CA VAL A 637 15.20 -12.89 -10.37
C VAL A 637 13.70 -13.19 -10.42
N SER A 638 12.83 -12.20 -10.23
CA SER A 638 11.37 -12.34 -10.42
C SER A 638 11.01 -12.84 -11.83
N LEU A 639 11.63 -12.26 -12.85
CA LEU A 639 11.45 -12.64 -14.26
C LEU A 639 11.91 -14.08 -14.50
N LEU A 640 13.06 -14.47 -13.95
CA LEU A 640 13.57 -15.84 -14.03
C LEU A 640 12.58 -16.85 -13.45
N PHE A 641 12.07 -16.61 -12.23
CA PHE A 641 11.06 -17.50 -11.63
C PHE A 641 9.76 -17.54 -12.44
N THR A 642 9.33 -16.42 -13.01
CA THR A 642 8.14 -16.38 -13.87
C THR A 642 8.34 -17.16 -15.18
N ILE A 643 9.53 -17.09 -15.78
CA ILE A 643 9.90 -17.90 -16.96
C ILE A 643 9.89 -19.39 -16.60
N ILE A 644 10.50 -19.76 -15.48
CA ILE A 644 10.49 -21.16 -14.98
C ILE A 644 9.05 -21.63 -14.77
N ALA A 645 8.19 -20.82 -14.15
CA ALA A 645 6.77 -21.13 -13.99
C ALA A 645 6.07 -21.40 -15.33
N CYS A 646 6.37 -20.59 -16.36
CA CYS A 646 5.83 -20.76 -17.71
C CYS A 646 6.28 -22.08 -18.36
N MET A 647 7.51 -22.50 -18.11
CA MET A 647 8.08 -23.75 -18.64
C MET A 647 7.52 -24.99 -17.91
N LEU A 648 7.33 -24.90 -16.60
CA LEU A 648 6.83 -26.01 -15.77
C LEU A 648 5.31 -26.18 -15.86
N TYR A 649 4.56 -25.15 -16.24
CA TYR A 649 3.11 -25.21 -16.33
C TYR A 649 2.62 -26.18 -17.40
N LYS A 650 2.02 -27.28 -16.93
CA LYS A 650 1.30 -28.28 -17.73
C LYS A 650 -0.22 -28.11 -17.55
N PRO A 651 -0.97 -27.77 -18.61
CA PRO A 651 -2.43 -27.69 -18.55
C PRO A 651 -3.07 -29.09 -18.49
N PRO A 652 -4.29 -29.21 -17.95
CA PRO A 652 -4.99 -30.49 -17.88
C PRO A 652 -5.43 -31.00 -19.27
N PRO A 653 -5.57 -32.34 -19.45
CA PRO A 653 -5.90 -32.95 -20.75
C PRO A 653 -7.20 -32.44 -21.37
N ASP A 654 -8.23 -32.21 -20.56
CA ASP A 654 -9.55 -31.74 -21.02
C ASP A 654 -9.47 -30.34 -21.63
N LEU A 655 -8.59 -29.48 -21.11
CA LEU A 655 -8.34 -28.16 -21.66
C LEU A 655 -7.65 -28.25 -23.04
N ILE A 656 -6.75 -29.23 -23.21
CA ILE A 656 -6.07 -29.49 -24.48
C ILE A 656 -7.07 -30.02 -25.53
N ALA A 657 -8.01 -30.87 -25.12
CA ALA A 657 -9.08 -31.35 -25.98
C ALA A 657 -10.02 -30.21 -26.41
N ALA A 658 -10.44 -29.37 -25.46
CA ALA A 658 -11.28 -28.20 -25.73
C ALA A 658 -10.59 -27.17 -26.63
N SER A 659 -9.29 -26.91 -26.45
CA SER A 659 -8.55 -25.99 -27.33
C SER A 659 -8.42 -26.53 -28.75
N LYS A 660 -8.18 -27.84 -28.92
CA LYS A 660 -8.12 -28.48 -30.24
C LYS A 660 -9.46 -28.42 -30.98
N MET A 661 -10.58 -28.62 -30.28
CA MET A 661 -11.91 -28.45 -30.88
C MET A 661 -12.18 -27.00 -31.30
N LYS A 662 -11.75 -26.02 -30.49
CA LYS A 662 -11.93 -24.59 -30.81
C LYS A 662 -11.11 -24.15 -32.02
N ASP A 663 -9.87 -24.64 -32.15
CA ASP A 663 -9.02 -24.41 -33.33
C ASP A 663 -9.55 -25.11 -34.59
N GLN A 664 -10.16 -26.29 -34.46
CA GLN A 664 -10.84 -26.94 -35.59
C GLN A 664 -12.08 -26.17 -36.04
N THR A 665 -12.85 -25.61 -35.11
CA THR A 665 -14.07 -24.85 -35.43
C THR A 665 -13.75 -23.49 -36.08
N SER A 666 -12.67 -22.83 -35.67
CA SER A 666 -12.24 -21.56 -36.30
C SER A 666 -11.66 -21.77 -37.70
N ILE A 667 -11.03 -22.92 -37.98
CA ILE A 667 -10.58 -23.30 -39.33
C ILE A 667 -11.78 -23.60 -40.24
N SER A 668 -12.85 -24.24 -39.72
CA SER A 668 -14.07 -24.53 -40.49
C SER A 668 -14.99 -23.32 -40.74
N ILE A 669 -14.76 -22.17 -40.09
CA ILE A 669 -15.50 -20.91 -40.35
C ILE A 669 -14.74 -20.04 -41.38
N HIS A 670 -13.48 -20.37 -41.67
CA HIS A 670 -12.65 -19.69 -42.66
C HIS A 670 -12.44 -20.48 -43.97
N LEU A 671 -13.05 -21.65 -44.07
CA LEU A 671 -13.28 -22.43 -45.29
C LEU A 671 -14.76 -22.32 -45.66
#